data_AF-A0A139X9K8-F1
#
_entry.id   AF-A0A139X9K8-F1
#
_cell.length_a   1.000
_cell.length_b   1.000
_cell.length_c   1.000
_cell.angle_alpha   90.00
_cell.angle_beta   90.00
_cell.angle_gamma   90.00
#
_symmetry.space_group_name_H-M   'P 1'
#
loop_
_entity.id
_entity.type
_entity.pdbx_description
1 polymer ?
#
loop_
_entity_poly.entity_id
_entity_poly.type
_entity_poly.pdbx_seq_one_letter_code
_entity_poly.pdbx_strand_id
1 'polypeptide(L)'
;MPLARVWVTTPGAMSMAGLPRHLELRPIKIGELVYEQSDIVIFDEVDTVIKWFDDVYAEEVLLTNGGVFDEIGVKTEDYMRFNRNPPPLTQRWTGAERDAQKAITATLTLLDKRSGHEFLRQWIERGYFTPNSLLFKFARRLTGLEEFDPPDISEEQLKANTQRVQQTVQYFDALLDEDPLIRQPRSNPKVDRLALLVQQINSIGESATDRNIHLACKAWILDFFPHTERQLAELRAELEKRQNNSQQPAKKKRRNPLKENELDPVDTLETLAYRLQFALTIALLDRHTRIVFYEWHNRPSKLEEEPPHRRMPTAMLNILPLPPTGRQFGTYYSRKDDSFNQSENSSENALSLFAYTNIGRYYVLNFHRLLTDLDGQRGPNVLALSGTSYLPHSTRFHVGKPQGILMPESKAREAIASSNFKFLPQQKRNDEAIRISGRPERQKMGLIKEMAQALVANNGTGCLGQELDRLKLLSEGDPNSWEDRGRLLLLVNSYPQARWTANEIRGCWSSMNEYVYHLTPDTKEMEDGFDIQMVGEFGALKRADIETFALTGGKILVAPINSIGRGFNILNKNGKAAFGSVYFLTRPYPHPHDTQAIAQELNCRTLDWLEDENFVAWQEDGVLQRAEAVRQLAARYWRSVEHRSYYKTLRNNEELRAFPRHDLAATTAGLIIQAVGRLLRGGVPFHAYFVDAAWAPNNAKQEQADTPRTSLLAAIIDLLCDYVDKNPICKALYQPLVDALVNIDNFTWEIDARDKESI
;
A
#
# COMPACT_ATOMS: atom_id res chain seq x y z
N MET A 1 1.32 29.06 26.49
CA MET A 1 0.75 28.93 25.12
C MET A 1 -0.74 29.30 24.98
N PRO A 2 -1.63 29.31 25.99
CA PRO A 2 -3.07 29.49 25.73
C PRO A 2 -3.51 30.93 25.39
N LEU A 3 -2.60 31.92 25.39
CA LEU A 3 -2.95 33.33 25.08
C LEU A 3 -2.81 33.70 23.59
N ALA A 4 -2.18 32.85 22.78
CA ALA A 4 -2.05 33.12 21.35
C ALA A 4 -3.42 32.96 20.67
N ARG A 5 -3.83 33.94 19.85
CA ARG A 5 -5.11 33.90 19.13
C ARG A 5 -5.11 32.94 17.92
N VAL A 6 -3.92 32.61 17.42
CA VAL A 6 -3.74 31.74 16.25
C VAL A 6 -2.70 30.70 16.59
N TRP A 7 -3.04 29.43 16.42
CA TRP A 7 -2.14 28.29 16.63
C TRP A 7 -1.85 27.64 15.28
N VAL A 8 -0.58 27.36 15.03
CA VAL A 8 -0.13 26.61 13.86
C VAL A 8 0.55 25.34 14.38
N THR A 9 0.07 24.19 13.94
CA THR A 9 0.53 22.90 14.41
C THR A 9 0.50 21.88 13.27
N THR A 10 1.09 20.71 13.50
CA THR A 10 1.08 19.59 12.55
C THR A 10 0.17 18.47 13.06
N PRO A 11 -0.33 17.59 12.18
CA PRO A 11 -1.07 16.38 12.60
C PRO A 11 -0.29 15.53 13.63
N GLY A 12 1.03 15.43 13.46
CA GLY A 12 1.94 14.78 14.41
C GLY A 12 1.90 15.38 15.81
N ALA A 13 1.95 16.71 15.92
CA ALA A 13 1.80 17.37 17.20
C ALA A 13 0.40 17.17 17.78
N MET A 14 -0.67 17.26 16.97
CA MET A 14 -2.04 17.04 17.46
C MET A 14 -2.24 15.66 18.08
N SER A 15 -1.66 14.62 17.48
CA SER A 15 -1.80 13.24 17.95
C SER A 15 -0.87 12.92 19.13
N MET A 16 0.42 13.20 19.00
CA MET A 16 1.43 12.64 19.90
C MET A 16 1.81 13.58 21.04
N ALA A 17 1.90 14.89 20.76
CA ALA A 17 2.45 15.84 21.71
C ALA A 17 1.45 16.13 22.85
N GLY A 18 1.97 16.17 24.07
CA GLY A 18 1.27 16.66 25.25
C GLY A 18 1.88 17.97 25.73
N LEU A 19 1.13 18.71 26.53
CA LEU A 19 1.70 19.87 27.21
C LEU A 19 2.56 19.44 28.42
N PRO A 20 3.63 20.19 28.74
CA PRO A 20 4.36 19.99 29.97
C PRO A 20 3.44 20.10 31.20
N ARG A 21 3.59 19.18 32.18
CA ARG A 21 2.74 19.12 33.38
C ARG A 21 2.70 20.41 34.23
N HIS A 22 3.71 21.28 34.09
CA HIS A 22 3.75 22.57 34.78
C HIS A 22 2.84 23.64 34.13
N LEU A 23 2.44 23.46 32.87
CA LEU A 23 1.49 24.33 32.17
C LEU A 23 0.05 23.80 32.24
N GLU A 24 -0.11 22.48 32.23
CA GLU A 24 -1.40 21.81 32.23
C GLU A 24 -1.28 20.54 33.06
N LEU A 25 -2.07 20.46 34.13
CA LEU A 25 -2.03 19.33 35.08
C LEU A 25 -2.72 18.10 34.50
N ARG A 26 -3.68 18.30 33.59
CA ARG A 26 -4.32 17.22 32.84
C ARG A 26 -3.30 16.62 31.85
N PRO A 27 -3.26 15.30 31.65
CA PRO A 27 -2.43 14.68 30.62
C PRO A 27 -3.02 14.85 29.22
N ILE A 28 -3.47 16.06 28.87
CA ILE A 28 -4.16 16.38 27.62
C ILE A 28 -3.17 16.46 26.45
N LYS A 29 -3.59 15.93 25.30
CA LYS A 29 -2.85 16.04 24.04
C LYS A 29 -3.14 17.36 23.34
N ILE A 30 -2.23 17.83 22.48
CA ILE A 30 -2.41 19.08 21.74
C ILE A 30 -3.69 19.05 20.89
N GLY A 31 -4.04 17.91 20.28
CA GLY A 31 -5.27 17.80 19.49
C GLY A 31 -6.54 17.96 20.31
N GLU A 32 -6.55 17.46 21.55
CA GLU A 32 -7.66 17.63 22.49
C GLU A 32 -7.76 19.08 22.96
N LEU A 33 -6.63 19.73 23.23
CA LEU A 33 -6.60 21.15 23.56
C LEU A 33 -7.11 22.03 22.40
N VAL A 34 -6.71 21.70 21.16
CA VAL A 34 -7.22 22.38 19.95
C VAL A 34 -8.73 22.20 19.84
N TYR A 35 -9.26 21.00 20.14
CA TYR A 35 -10.68 20.73 20.14
C TYR A 35 -11.42 21.55 21.21
N GLU A 36 -10.91 21.60 22.45
CA GLU A 36 -11.55 22.31 23.57
C GLU A 36 -11.52 23.85 23.41
N GLN A 37 -10.46 24.41 22.83
CA GLN A 37 -10.16 25.86 22.95
C GLN A 37 -10.33 26.64 21.65
N SER A 38 -10.51 25.98 20.50
CA SER A 38 -10.60 26.68 19.21
C SER A 38 -12.05 26.99 18.84
N ASP A 39 -12.32 28.20 18.35
CA ASP A 39 -13.60 28.50 17.70
C ASP A 39 -13.67 27.92 16.28
N ILE A 40 -12.52 27.93 15.58
CA ILE A 40 -12.35 27.51 14.19
C ILE A 40 -11.04 26.75 14.04
N VAL A 41 -11.07 25.64 13.32
CA VAL A 41 -9.90 24.86 12.91
C VAL A 41 -9.88 24.73 11.39
N ILE A 42 -8.73 25.02 10.78
CA ILE A 42 -8.52 24.91 9.34
C ILE A 42 -7.57 23.74 9.08
N PHE A 43 -8.06 22.72 8.37
CA PHE A 43 -7.22 21.65 7.83
C PHE A 43 -6.91 21.99 6.37
N ASP A 44 -5.70 22.52 6.13
CA ASP A 44 -5.17 22.62 4.77
C ASP A 44 -4.62 21.27 4.32
N GLU A 45 -4.71 20.99 3.02
CA GLU A 45 -4.39 19.69 2.42
C GLU A 45 -5.00 18.51 3.19
N VAL A 46 -6.33 18.58 3.41
CA VAL A 46 -7.05 17.62 4.26
C VAL A 46 -6.84 16.16 3.85
N ASP A 47 -6.59 15.86 2.58
CA ASP A 47 -6.24 14.52 2.08
C ASP A 47 -4.90 14.02 2.65
N THR A 48 -3.89 14.88 2.77
CA THR A 48 -2.60 14.56 3.42
C THR A 48 -2.79 14.35 4.92
N VAL A 49 -3.60 15.18 5.57
CA VAL A 49 -3.89 15.07 7.01
C VAL A 49 -4.65 13.77 7.31
N ILE A 50 -5.64 13.42 6.49
CA ILE A 50 -6.38 12.15 6.57
C ILE A 50 -5.44 10.97 6.43
N LYS A 51 -4.56 10.97 5.40
CA LYS A 51 -3.57 9.90 5.22
C LYS A 51 -2.71 9.76 6.47
N TRP A 52 -2.21 10.87 7.01
CA TRP A 52 -1.37 10.86 8.21
C TRP A 52 -2.07 10.20 9.41
N PHE A 53 -3.35 10.52 9.65
CA PHE A 53 -4.10 9.88 10.73
C PHE A 53 -4.41 8.41 10.43
N ASP A 54 -4.80 8.05 9.20
CA ASP A 54 -4.96 6.64 8.83
C ASP A 54 -3.67 5.84 9.09
N ASP A 55 -2.51 6.41 8.73
CA ASP A 55 -1.20 5.78 8.92
C ASP A 55 -0.85 5.54 10.38
N VAL A 56 -1.20 6.47 11.27
CA VAL A 56 -0.95 6.35 12.71
C VAL A 56 -1.76 5.23 13.35
N TYR A 57 -2.98 4.98 12.87
CA TYR A 57 -3.83 3.91 13.39
C TYR A 57 -3.67 2.58 12.61
N ALA A 58 -2.75 2.54 11.66
CA ALA A 58 -2.38 1.38 10.84
C ALA A 58 -0.84 1.36 10.65
N GLU A 59 -0.12 0.99 11.71
CA GLU A 59 1.35 1.08 11.77
C GLU A 59 2.04 -0.29 11.76
N GLU A 60 3.31 -0.33 11.33
CA GLU A 60 4.17 -1.51 11.47
C GLU A 60 5.03 -1.38 12.75
N VAL A 61 5.01 -2.42 13.58
CA VAL A 61 5.70 -2.52 14.87
C VAL A 61 6.71 -3.66 14.80
N LEU A 62 7.98 -3.38 15.05
CA LEU A 62 9.02 -4.42 15.09
C LEU A 62 8.85 -5.31 16.33
N LEU A 63 8.80 -6.64 16.16
CA LEU A 63 8.62 -7.57 17.28
C LEU A 63 9.95 -8.07 17.86
N THR A 64 10.89 -8.41 16.98
CA THR A 64 12.21 -8.99 17.33
C THR A 64 13.35 -8.14 16.78
N ASN A 65 14.58 -8.45 17.17
CA ASN A 65 15.81 -7.77 16.73
C ASN A 65 15.94 -6.34 17.29
N GLY A 66 15.76 -6.21 18.61
CA GLY A 66 15.56 -4.92 19.26
C GLY A 66 14.13 -4.40 19.09
N GLY A 67 13.19 -5.31 18.82
CA GLY A 67 11.76 -5.03 18.79
C GLY A 67 11.11 -5.13 20.16
N VAL A 68 9.80 -4.91 20.19
CA VAL A 68 9.00 -4.80 21.44
C VAL A 68 9.18 -6.01 22.35
N PHE A 69 9.20 -7.24 21.81
CA PHE A 69 9.28 -8.45 22.64
C PHE A 69 10.67 -8.69 23.25
N ASP A 70 11.73 -8.24 22.58
CA ASP A 70 13.10 -8.32 23.13
C ASP A 70 13.27 -7.34 24.31
N GLU A 71 12.68 -6.14 24.19
CA GLU A 71 12.75 -5.11 25.23
C GLU A 71 11.95 -5.50 26.48
N ILE A 72 10.68 -5.90 26.30
CA ILE A 72 9.77 -6.20 27.43
C ILE A 72 10.09 -7.53 28.10
N GLY A 73 10.65 -8.50 27.36
CA GLY A 73 10.88 -9.85 27.85
C GLY A 73 11.82 -9.90 29.06
N VAL A 74 12.97 -9.20 28.95
CA VAL A 74 13.97 -9.14 30.02
C VAL A 74 13.36 -8.56 31.31
N LYS A 75 12.63 -7.46 31.18
CA LYS A 75 12.01 -6.79 32.34
C LYS A 75 10.86 -7.58 32.94
N THR A 76 10.12 -8.30 32.12
CA THR A 76 9.04 -9.19 32.56
C THR A 76 9.60 -10.33 33.41
N GLU A 77 10.70 -10.95 32.97
CA GLU A 77 11.40 -11.98 33.76
C GLU A 77 11.99 -11.42 35.07
N ASP A 78 12.61 -10.25 35.03
CA ASP A 78 13.14 -9.59 36.23
C ASP A 78 12.05 -9.26 37.24
N TYR A 79 10.86 -8.83 36.79
CA TYR A 79 9.71 -8.63 37.67
C TYR A 79 9.27 -9.95 38.33
N MET A 80 9.17 -11.02 37.53
CA MET A 80 8.75 -12.35 37.98
C MET A 80 9.71 -13.01 38.96
N ARG A 81 11.01 -12.66 38.90
CA ARG A 81 12.00 -13.11 39.88
C ARG A 81 11.61 -12.75 41.31
N PHE A 82 11.09 -11.55 41.52
CA PHE A 82 10.74 -11.02 42.84
C PHE A 82 9.24 -11.12 43.15
N ASN A 83 8.38 -11.35 42.15
CA ASN A 83 6.92 -11.40 42.30
C ASN A 83 6.39 -12.73 41.75
N ARG A 84 6.52 -13.81 42.54
CA ARG A 84 6.11 -15.17 42.13
C ARG A 84 4.60 -15.41 42.14
N ASN A 85 3.83 -14.51 42.75
CA ASN A 85 2.37 -14.56 42.80
C ASN A 85 1.77 -13.19 42.43
N PRO A 86 1.90 -12.76 41.16
CA PRO A 86 1.33 -11.48 40.71
C PRO A 86 -0.20 -11.57 40.63
N PRO A 87 -0.91 -10.43 40.53
CA PRO A 87 -2.34 -10.41 40.31
C PRO A 87 -2.75 -11.25 39.07
N PRO A 88 -3.94 -11.88 39.05
CA PRO A 88 -4.34 -12.80 37.96
C PRO A 88 -4.26 -12.19 36.56
N LEU A 89 -4.61 -10.90 36.41
CA LEU A 89 -4.53 -10.20 35.12
C LEU A 89 -3.07 -9.97 34.68
N THR A 90 -2.19 -9.64 35.61
CA THR A 90 -0.75 -9.55 35.35
C THR A 90 -0.15 -10.92 35.05
N GLN A 91 -0.62 -11.98 35.72
CA GLN A 91 -0.22 -13.34 35.41
C GLN A 91 -0.64 -13.77 34.01
N ARG A 92 -1.88 -13.44 33.59
CA ARG A 92 -2.36 -13.66 32.22
C ARG A 92 -1.49 -12.91 31.20
N TRP A 93 -1.23 -11.63 31.43
CA TRP A 93 -0.44 -10.79 30.52
C TRP A 93 0.99 -11.33 30.34
N THR A 94 1.66 -11.64 31.45
CA THR A 94 3.03 -12.18 31.42
C THR A 94 3.10 -13.61 30.88
N GLY A 95 2.06 -14.42 31.07
CA GLY A 95 1.93 -15.73 30.41
C GLY A 95 1.82 -15.60 28.90
N ALA A 96 0.97 -14.67 28.42
CA ALA A 96 0.82 -14.40 27.00
C ALA A 96 2.10 -13.83 26.38
N GLU A 97 2.82 -12.95 27.09
CA GLU A 97 4.11 -12.42 26.64
C GLU A 97 5.13 -13.55 26.40
N ARG A 98 5.29 -14.47 27.35
CA ARG A 98 6.16 -15.65 27.20
C ARG A 98 5.72 -16.58 26.08
N ASP A 99 4.43 -16.84 25.97
CA ASP A 99 3.92 -17.73 24.92
C ASP A 99 4.02 -17.07 23.52
N ALA A 100 3.94 -15.74 23.43
CA ALA A 100 4.26 -15.00 22.21
C ALA A 100 5.73 -15.19 21.81
N GLN A 101 6.67 -15.06 22.76
CA GLN A 101 8.10 -15.33 22.48
C GLN A 101 8.33 -16.76 21.96
N LYS A 102 7.67 -17.77 22.56
CA LYS A 102 7.75 -19.16 22.06
C LYS A 102 7.21 -19.28 20.63
N ALA A 103 6.06 -18.65 20.34
CA ALA A 103 5.47 -18.67 19.01
C ALA A 103 6.35 -17.92 17.97
N ILE A 104 7.01 -16.83 18.36
CA ILE A 104 8.02 -16.12 17.57
C ILE A 104 9.17 -17.05 17.23
N THR A 105 9.76 -17.72 18.23
CA THR A 105 10.86 -18.67 18.03
C THR A 105 10.43 -19.80 17.11
N ALA A 106 9.28 -20.43 17.36
CA ALA A 106 8.76 -21.50 16.50
C ALA A 106 8.53 -21.03 15.06
N THR A 107 8.03 -19.80 14.87
CA THR A 107 7.84 -19.20 13.55
C THR A 107 9.17 -19.03 12.82
N LEU A 108 10.17 -18.45 13.48
CA LEU A 108 11.51 -18.25 12.92
C LEU A 108 12.20 -19.59 12.62
N THR A 109 12.02 -20.61 13.46
CA THR A 109 12.55 -21.97 13.25
C THR A 109 11.88 -22.67 12.07
N LEU A 110 10.55 -22.59 11.95
CA LEU A 110 9.82 -23.12 10.78
C LEU A 110 10.27 -22.44 9.49
N LEU A 111 10.60 -21.16 9.59
CA LEU A 111 11.14 -20.40 8.48
C LEU A 111 12.63 -20.60 8.29
N ASP A 112 13.42 -21.25 9.14
CA ASP A 112 14.88 -21.36 8.93
C ASP A 112 15.24 -22.22 7.69
N LYS A 113 16.26 -21.82 6.92
CA LYS A 113 16.76 -22.59 5.75
C LYS A 113 17.25 -23.96 6.19
N ARG A 114 17.85 -24.04 7.38
CA ARG A 114 18.40 -25.29 7.93
C ARG A 114 17.30 -26.32 8.21
N SER A 115 16.06 -25.88 8.42
CA SER A 115 14.90 -26.75 8.64
C SER A 115 14.41 -27.41 7.34
N GLY A 116 14.90 -27.00 6.16
CA GLY A 116 14.51 -27.57 4.87
C GLY A 116 13.12 -27.15 4.38
N HIS A 117 12.48 -26.17 5.04
CA HIS A 117 11.13 -25.69 4.72
C HIS A 117 11.15 -24.41 3.85
N GLU A 118 12.00 -24.36 2.82
CA GLU A 118 12.13 -23.16 1.97
C GLU A 118 10.81 -22.77 1.28
N PHE A 119 9.91 -23.73 1.04
CA PHE A 119 8.56 -23.47 0.51
C PHE A 119 7.71 -22.60 1.45
N LEU A 120 7.87 -22.69 2.78
CA LEU A 120 7.15 -21.81 3.71
C LEU A 120 7.61 -20.37 3.56
N ARG A 121 8.92 -20.15 3.35
CA ARG A 121 9.46 -18.82 3.04
C ARG A 121 8.86 -18.28 1.75
N GLN A 122 8.85 -19.08 0.69
CA GLN A 122 8.27 -18.69 -0.60
C GLN A 122 6.77 -18.39 -0.48
N TRP A 123 6.06 -19.12 0.38
CA TRP A 123 4.63 -18.92 0.63
C TRP A 123 4.31 -17.56 1.26
N ILE A 124 5.21 -17.04 2.10
CA ILE A 124 5.07 -15.74 2.77
C ILE A 124 5.91 -14.61 2.14
N GLU A 125 6.80 -14.90 1.17
CA GLU A 125 7.78 -13.95 0.58
C GLU A 125 7.14 -12.68 0.01
N ARG A 126 5.83 -12.69 -0.28
CA ARG A 126 5.15 -11.59 -0.97
C ARG A 126 4.61 -10.48 -0.06
N GLY A 127 4.65 -10.60 1.27
CA GLY A 127 4.19 -9.49 2.14
C GLY A 127 3.72 -9.96 3.50
N TYR A 128 2.87 -9.15 4.15
CA TYR A 128 2.27 -9.54 5.42
C TYR A 128 1.39 -10.78 5.27
N PHE A 129 1.23 -11.50 6.36
CA PHE A 129 0.35 -12.63 6.46
C PHE A 129 -0.39 -12.59 7.80
N THR A 130 -1.64 -13.07 7.78
CA THR A 130 -2.48 -13.23 8.96
C THR A 130 -2.90 -14.70 9.05
N PRO A 131 -3.38 -15.18 10.20
CA PRO A 131 -3.98 -16.50 10.28
C PRO A 131 -5.07 -16.70 9.20
N ASN A 132 -5.90 -15.68 8.99
CA ASN A 132 -6.95 -15.68 7.97
C ASN A 132 -6.40 -15.84 6.54
N SER A 133 -5.39 -15.06 6.16
CA SER A 133 -4.85 -15.12 4.78
C SER A 133 -4.10 -16.42 4.52
N LEU A 134 -3.39 -16.97 5.51
CA LEU A 134 -2.74 -18.28 5.41
C LEU A 134 -3.75 -19.43 5.32
N LEU A 135 -4.75 -19.45 6.20
CA LEU A 135 -5.78 -20.49 6.20
C LEU A 135 -6.68 -20.41 4.96
N PHE A 136 -6.87 -19.22 4.38
CA PHE A 136 -7.55 -19.07 3.09
C PHE A 136 -6.73 -19.67 1.94
N LYS A 137 -5.44 -19.34 1.81
CA LYS A 137 -4.54 -19.96 0.81
C LYS A 137 -4.49 -21.48 0.98
N PHE A 138 -4.43 -21.94 2.24
CA PHE A 138 -4.51 -23.36 2.58
C PHE A 138 -5.82 -24.01 2.15
N ALA A 139 -6.97 -23.36 2.39
CA ALA A 139 -8.28 -23.81 1.94
C ALA A 139 -8.35 -23.95 0.41
N ARG A 140 -7.77 -22.99 -0.34
CA ARG A 140 -7.66 -23.09 -1.80
C ARG A 140 -6.91 -24.35 -2.23
N ARG A 141 -5.76 -24.63 -1.60
CA ARG A 141 -4.98 -25.86 -1.84
C ARG A 141 -5.74 -27.13 -1.48
N LEU A 142 -6.43 -27.14 -0.33
CA LEU A 142 -7.29 -28.25 0.08
C LEU A 142 -8.38 -28.57 -0.94
N THR A 143 -8.84 -27.57 -1.69
CA THR A 143 -9.84 -27.72 -2.76
C THR A 143 -9.22 -27.96 -4.15
N GLY A 144 -7.91 -28.12 -4.27
CA GLY A 144 -7.23 -28.35 -5.56
C GLY A 144 -7.12 -27.12 -6.46
N LEU A 145 -7.11 -25.91 -5.88
CA LEU A 145 -6.96 -24.66 -6.61
C LEU A 145 -5.56 -24.06 -6.43
N GLU A 146 -5.14 -23.21 -7.38
CA GLU A 146 -3.98 -22.32 -7.22
C GLU A 146 -4.23 -21.30 -6.10
N GLU A 147 -3.16 -20.76 -5.50
CA GLU A 147 -3.31 -19.71 -4.46
C GLU A 147 -4.02 -18.46 -4.97
N PHE A 148 -3.88 -18.17 -6.27
CA PHE A 148 -4.52 -17.06 -6.96
C PHE A 148 -5.23 -17.57 -8.21
N ASP A 149 -6.39 -17.00 -8.52
CA ASP A 149 -7.07 -17.32 -9.77
C ASP A 149 -6.28 -16.76 -10.97
N PRO A 150 -6.16 -17.51 -12.08
CA PRO A 150 -5.45 -17.05 -13.26
C PRO A 150 -6.18 -15.85 -13.92
N PRO A 151 -5.45 -14.96 -14.62
CA PRO A 151 -6.03 -13.72 -15.13
C PRO A 151 -7.15 -13.93 -16.16
N ASP A 152 -7.11 -15.05 -16.89
CA ASP A 152 -8.03 -15.37 -17.99
C ASP A 152 -9.24 -16.22 -17.55
N ILE A 153 -9.47 -16.38 -16.25
CA ILE A 153 -10.62 -17.15 -15.71
C ILE A 153 -11.96 -16.48 -16.04
N SER A 154 -12.99 -17.26 -16.40
CA SER A 154 -14.33 -16.72 -16.61
C SER A 154 -14.97 -16.27 -15.28
N GLU A 155 -15.94 -15.35 -15.33
CA GLU A 155 -16.66 -14.92 -14.10
C GLU A 155 -17.44 -16.06 -13.45
N GLU A 156 -18.00 -16.97 -14.24
CA GLU A 156 -18.72 -18.15 -13.73
C GLU A 156 -17.78 -19.10 -12.97
N GLN A 157 -16.60 -19.37 -13.52
CA GLN A 157 -15.58 -20.18 -12.87
C GLN A 157 -15.07 -19.53 -11.58
N LEU A 158 -14.89 -18.21 -11.57
CA LEU A 158 -14.48 -17.46 -10.38
C LEU A 158 -15.51 -17.58 -9.24
N LYS A 159 -16.80 -17.43 -9.56
CA LYS A 159 -17.90 -17.62 -8.60
C LYS A 159 -17.93 -19.04 -8.05
N ALA A 160 -17.79 -20.04 -8.93
CA ALA A 160 -17.74 -21.45 -8.53
C ALA A 160 -16.53 -21.76 -7.61
N ASN A 161 -15.34 -21.26 -7.96
CA ASN A 161 -14.14 -21.40 -7.13
C ASN A 161 -14.34 -20.77 -5.75
N THR A 162 -14.90 -19.56 -5.70
CA THR A 162 -15.15 -18.84 -4.44
C THR A 162 -16.13 -19.60 -3.55
N GLN A 163 -17.23 -20.11 -4.10
CA GLN A 163 -18.20 -20.92 -3.35
C GLN A 163 -17.56 -22.20 -2.77
N ARG A 164 -16.76 -22.91 -3.58
CA ARG A 164 -16.06 -24.12 -3.16
C ARG A 164 -15.10 -23.86 -2.00
N VAL A 165 -14.34 -22.76 -2.08
CA VAL A 165 -13.37 -22.39 -1.04
C VAL A 165 -14.08 -21.92 0.23
N GLN A 166 -15.17 -21.16 0.12
CA GLN A 166 -15.91 -20.62 1.27
C GLN A 166 -16.44 -21.72 2.20
N GLN A 167 -16.88 -22.86 1.65
CA GLN A 167 -17.31 -24.03 2.45
C GLN A 167 -16.19 -24.66 3.29
N THR A 168 -14.93 -24.45 2.91
CA THR A 168 -13.77 -24.92 3.66
C THR A 168 -13.31 -23.85 4.65
N VAL A 169 -13.32 -22.58 4.23
CA VAL A 169 -12.92 -21.42 5.04
C VAL A 169 -13.77 -21.28 6.31
N GLN A 170 -15.06 -21.59 6.26
CA GLN A 170 -15.96 -21.51 7.43
C GLN A 170 -15.45 -22.31 8.65
N TYR A 171 -14.70 -23.40 8.45
CA TYR A 171 -14.14 -24.18 9.57
C TYR A 171 -12.97 -23.46 10.24
N PHE A 172 -12.22 -22.68 9.47
CA PHE A 172 -11.10 -21.87 9.97
C PHE A 172 -11.61 -20.57 10.59
N ASP A 173 -12.64 -19.95 10.02
CA ASP A 173 -13.32 -18.79 10.63
C ASP A 173 -13.86 -19.20 12.02
N ALA A 174 -14.57 -20.33 12.13
CA ALA A 174 -15.03 -20.88 13.40
C ALA A 174 -13.89 -21.28 14.36
N LEU A 175 -12.68 -21.58 13.84
CA LEU A 175 -11.52 -21.81 14.70
C LEU A 175 -11.08 -20.52 15.38
N LEU A 176 -11.03 -19.42 14.60
CA LEU A 176 -10.45 -18.13 14.97
C LEU A 176 -11.44 -17.20 15.70
N ASP A 177 -12.74 -17.37 15.52
CA ASP A 177 -13.79 -16.59 16.21
C ASP A 177 -13.82 -16.87 17.72
N GLU A 178 -13.49 -18.10 18.12
CA GLU A 178 -13.39 -18.51 19.52
C GLU A 178 -11.93 -18.70 19.93
N ASP A 179 -11.62 -18.39 21.19
CA ASP A 179 -10.31 -18.64 21.76
C ASP A 179 -9.92 -20.13 21.68
N PRO A 180 -8.92 -20.52 20.86
CA PRO A 180 -8.57 -21.93 20.65
C PRO A 180 -7.92 -22.59 21.87
N LEU A 181 -7.46 -21.80 22.85
CA LEU A 181 -6.88 -22.32 24.09
C LEU A 181 -7.92 -22.56 25.18
N ILE A 182 -9.14 -22.04 25.04
CA ILE A 182 -10.23 -22.36 25.98
C ILE A 182 -10.79 -23.74 25.62
N ARG A 183 -10.74 -24.67 26.58
CA ARG A 183 -11.35 -26.00 26.44
C ARG A 183 -12.86 -25.90 26.55
N GLN A 184 -13.52 -25.72 25.41
CA GLN A 184 -14.96 -25.88 25.25
C GLN A 184 -15.23 -26.90 24.13
N PRO A 185 -16.16 -27.85 24.33
CA PRO A 185 -16.51 -28.78 23.28
C PRO A 185 -17.13 -28.01 22.12
N ARG A 186 -16.48 -28.06 20.95
CA ARG A 186 -16.98 -27.40 19.74
C ARG A 186 -17.90 -28.36 18.98
N SER A 187 -18.99 -27.83 18.44
CA SER A 187 -20.01 -28.66 17.76
C SER A 187 -19.49 -29.38 16.51
N ASN A 188 -18.43 -28.87 15.89
CA ASN A 188 -17.86 -29.43 14.67
C ASN A 188 -16.53 -30.18 14.96
N PRO A 189 -16.44 -31.49 14.66
CA PRO A 189 -15.25 -32.29 14.95
C PRO A 189 -13.99 -31.82 14.21
N LYS A 190 -14.14 -31.17 13.05
CA LYS A 190 -13.02 -30.58 12.30
C LYS A 190 -12.36 -29.46 13.10
N VAL A 191 -13.18 -28.58 13.66
CA VAL A 191 -12.76 -27.40 14.42
C VAL A 191 -12.21 -27.81 15.79
N ASP A 192 -12.88 -28.75 16.46
CA ASP A 192 -12.46 -29.28 17.75
C ASP A 192 -11.04 -29.88 17.68
N ARG A 193 -10.76 -30.69 16.64
CA ARG A 193 -9.42 -31.27 16.45
C ARG A 193 -8.36 -30.23 16.09
N LEU A 194 -8.71 -29.17 15.36
CA LEU A 194 -7.79 -28.04 15.14
C LEU A 194 -7.46 -27.32 16.45
N ALA A 195 -8.46 -27.07 17.30
CA ALA A 195 -8.24 -26.44 18.61
C ALA A 195 -7.32 -27.30 19.51
N LEU A 196 -7.47 -28.62 19.48
CA LEU A 196 -6.56 -29.54 20.18
C LEU A 196 -5.12 -29.45 19.64
N LEU A 197 -4.93 -29.36 18.33
CA LEU A 197 -3.60 -29.16 17.73
C LEU A 197 -2.99 -27.82 18.19
N VAL A 198 -3.77 -26.75 18.20
CA VAL A 198 -3.33 -25.42 18.68
C VAL A 198 -2.91 -25.48 20.15
N GLN A 199 -3.65 -26.19 21.00
CA GLN A 199 -3.27 -26.41 22.40
C GLN A 199 -1.99 -27.22 22.54
N GLN A 200 -1.82 -28.25 21.72
CA GLN A 200 -0.58 -29.05 21.69
C GLN A 200 0.61 -28.18 21.31
N ILE A 201 0.51 -27.40 20.23
CA ILE A 201 1.55 -26.47 19.77
C ILE A 201 1.93 -25.48 20.88
N ASN A 202 0.96 -24.91 21.59
CA ASN A 202 1.23 -23.95 22.68
C ASN A 202 1.90 -24.59 23.91
N SER A 203 1.60 -25.86 24.18
CA SER A 203 2.11 -26.58 25.36
C SER A 203 3.53 -27.13 25.19
N ILE A 204 3.93 -27.41 23.95
CA ILE A 204 5.23 -27.97 23.61
C ILE A 204 6.24 -26.82 23.46
N GLY A 205 7.39 -26.93 24.13
CA GLY A 205 8.41 -25.88 24.11
C GLY A 205 8.96 -25.61 22.71
N GLU A 206 9.46 -26.65 22.04
CA GLU A 206 9.98 -26.57 20.66
C GLU A 206 9.01 -27.28 19.72
N SER A 207 7.98 -26.55 19.29
CA SER A 207 6.89 -27.09 18.47
C SER A 207 7.19 -27.09 16.97
N ALA A 208 8.17 -26.32 16.49
CA ALA A 208 8.44 -26.20 15.05
C ALA A 208 9.05 -27.49 14.47
N THR A 209 9.90 -28.17 15.24
CA THR A 209 10.59 -29.40 14.81
C THR A 209 9.95 -30.69 15.33
N ASP A 210 8.83 -30.61 16.06
CA ASP A 210 8.14 -31.78 16.60
C ASP A 210 7.43 -32.59 15.50
N ARG A 211 7.91 -33.81 15.29
CA ARG A 211 7.35 -34.74 14.29
C ARG A 211 5.92 -35.15 14.59
N ASN A 212 5.51 -35.23 15.87
CA ASN A 212 4.15 -35.61 16.24
C ASN A 212 3.14 -34.54 15.84
N ILE A 213 3.49 -33.25 15.97
CA ILE A 213 2.63 -32.14 15.55
C ILE A 213 2.42 -32.19 14.04
N HIS A 214 3.50 -32.37 13.28
CA HIS A 214 3.44 -32.52 11.82
C HIS A 214 2.56 -33.72 11.40
N LEU A 215 2.78 -34.88 12.01
CA LEU A 215 1.97 -36.08 11.75
C LEU A 215 0.50 -35.88 12.11
N ALA A 216 0.21 -35.15 13.19
CA ALA A 216 -1.15 -34.87 13.61
C ALA A 216 -1.85 -33.87 12.66
N CYS A 217 -1.12 -32.86 12.14
CA CYS A 217 -1.61 -31.98 11.07
C CYS A 217 -1.91 -32.77 9.79
N LYS A 218 -1.00 -33.67 9.39
CA LYS A 218 -1.19 -34.56 8.24
C LYS A 218 -2.41 -35.47 8.42
N ALA A 219 -2.57 -36.07 9.59
CA ALA A 219 -3.71 -36.92 9.90
C ALA A 219 -5.04 -36.14 9.84
N TRP A 220 -5.06 -34.89 10.34
CA TRP A 220 -6.23 -34.03 10.22
C TRP A 220 -6.66 -33.81 8.77
N ILE A 221 -5.70 -33.56 7.86
CA ILE A 221 -5.98 -33.39 6.43
C ILE A 221 -6.58 -34.68 5.85
N LEU A 222 -5.96 -35.83 6.12
CA LEU A 222 -6.41 -37.12 5.59
C LEU A 222 -7.80 -37.53 6.08
N ASP A 223 -8.08 -37.31 7.36
CA ASP A 223 -9.33 -37.74 7.98
C ASP A 223 -10.53 -36.90 7.52
N PHE A 224 -10.34 -35.60 7.26
CA PHE A 224 -11.43 -34.68 6.92
C PHE A 224 -11.48 -34.24 5.46
N PHE A 225 -10.38 -34.41 4.71
CA PHE A 225 -10.24 -34.09 3.29
C PHE A 225 -9.51 -35.22 2.54
N PRO A 226 -10.08 -36.44 2.49
CA PRO A 226 -9.39 -37.64 1.97
C PRO A 226 -9.03 -37.56 0.47
N HIS A 227 -9.64 -36.64 -0.28
CA HIS A 227 -9.38 -36.46 -1.71
C HIS A 227 -8.28 -35.43 -2.02
N THR A 228 -7.67 -34.80 -1.01
CA THR A 228 -6.69 -33.73 -1.22
C THR A 228 -5.48 -34.18 -2.03
N GLU A 229 -4.93 -35.38 -1.80
CA GLU A 229 -3.77 -35.87 -2.55
C GLU A 229 -4.07 -36.00 -4.06
N ARG A 230 -5.26 -36.53 -4.39
CA ARG A 230 -5.73 -36.61 -5.78
C ARG A 230 -5.93 -35.23 -6.39
N GLN A 231 -6.54 -34.30 -5.66
CA GLN A 231 -6.78 -32.93 -6.12
C GLN A 231 -5.48 -32.16 -6.37
N LEU A 232 -4.47 -32.33 -5.52
CA LEU A 232 -3.13 -31.76 -5.74
C LEU A 232 -2.44 -32.36 -6.96
N ALA A 233 -2.57 -33.67 -7.18
CA ALA A 233 -2.04 -34.33 -8.37
C ALA A 233 -2.71 -33.84 -9.67
N GLU A 234 -4.04 -33.67 -9.66
CA GLU A 234 -4.80 -33.08 -10.77
C GLU A 234 -4.36 -31.65 -11.06
N LEU A 235 -4.16 -30.82 -10.02
CA LEU A 235 -3.67 -29.46 -10.15
C LEU A 235 -2.25 -29.41 -10.74
N ARG A 236 -1.34 -30.29 -10.30
CA ARG A 236 0.00 -30.40 -10.86
C ARG A 236 -0.04 -30.74 -12.35
N ALA A 237 -0.86 -31.72 -12.74
CA ALA A 237 -1.01 -32.09 -14.14
C ALA A 237 -1.61 -30.95 -14.99
N GLU A 238 -2.51 -30.16 -14.44
CA GLU A 238 -3.06 -28.99 -15.12
C GLU A 238 -2.02 -27.89 -15.34
N LEU A 239 -1.23 -27.56 -14.31
CA LEU A 239 -0.16 -26.56 -14.41
C LEU A 239 0.94 -26.97 -15.39
N GLU A 240 1.32 -28.25 -15.42
CA GLU A 240 2.27 -28.79 -16.40
C GLU A 240 1.73 -28.69 -17.84
N LYS A 241 0.44 -28.98 -18.06
CA LYS A 241 -0.20 -28.79 -19.37
C LYS A 241 -0.20 -27.33 -19.81
N ARG A 242 -0.54 -26.40 -18.92
CA ARG A 242 -0.53 -24.95 -19.22
C ARG A 242 0.87 -24.46 -19.59
N GLN A 243 1.91 -24.94 -18.90
CA GLN A 243 3.30 -24.64 -19.25
C GLN A 243 3.68 -25.16 -20.63
N ASN A 244 3.35 -26.41 -20.94
CA ASN A 244 3.68 -27.02 -22.23
C ASN A 244 2.97 -26.33 -23.40
N ASN A 245 1.70 -25.94 -23.22
CA ASN A 245 0.95 -25.19 -24.24
C ASN A 245 1.48 -23.76 -24.46
N SER A 246 2.05 -23.14 -23.43
CA SER A 246 2.69 -21.82 -23.54
C SER A 246 4.05 -21.85 -24.27
N GLN A 247 4.58 -23.04 -24.58
CA GLN A 247 5.94 -23.24 -25.12
C GLN A 247 6.01 -23.61 -26.63
N GLN A 248 4.94 -23.55 -27.43
CA GLN A 248 5.00 -23.72 -28.89
C GLN A 248 4.22 -22.65 -29.68
N PRO A 249 4.74 -22.07 -30.80
CA PRO A 249 6.12 -22.00 -31.28
C PRO A 249 6.61 -20.53 -31.41
N ALA A 250 7.42 -20.07 -30.47
CA ALA A 250 8.45 -19.06 -30.75
C ALA A 250 9.80 -19.76 -30.67
N LYS A 251 10.45 -19.90 -31.84
CA LYS A 251 11.71 -20.62 -32.11
C LYS A 251 12.65 -20.76 -30.90
N LYS A 252 13.06 -22.02 -30.65
CA LYS A 252 14.23 -22.48 -29.86
C LYS A 252 15.23 -21.33 -29.55
N LYS A 253 15.02 -20.61 -28.45
CA LYS A 253 16.03 -19.77 -27.81
C LYS A 253 16.29 -20.37 -26.43
N ARG A 254 17.58 -20.53 -26.14
CA ARG A 254 18.21 -21.09 -24.93
C ARG A 254 17.29 -21.19 -23.71
N ARG A 255 17.20 -22.40 -23.14
CA ARG A 255 16.76 -22.65 -21.75
C ARG A 255 17.35 -21.56 -20.85
N ASN A 256 16.50 -20.69 -20.30
CA ASN A 256 16.87 -19.78 -19.22
C ASN A 256 16.49 -20.51 -17.92
N PRO A 257 17.45 -20.96 -17.09
CA PRO A 257 17.18 -21.71 -15.85
C PRO A 257 16.38 -20.91 -14.81
N LEU A 258 16.17 -19.61 -15.03
CA LEU A 258 15.54 -18.69 -14.09
C LEU A 258 14.02 -18.55 -14.26
N LYS A 259 13.42 -19.14 -15.31
CA LYS A 259 11.95 -19.20 -15.46
C LYS A 259 11.30 -20.28 -14.61
N GLU A 260 12.08 -21.22 -14.05
CA GLU A 260 11.56 -22.28 -13.16
C GLU A 260 11.08 -21.73 -11.80
N ASN A 261 11.57 -20.55 -11.37
CA ASN A 261 11.23 -19.95 -10.08
C ASN A 261 9.93 -19.10 -10.07
N GLU A 262 9.21 -19.00 -11.19
CA GLU A 262 7.99 -18.16 -11.27
C GLU A 262 6.68 -18.94 -11.02
N LEU A 263 6.73 -20.27 -10.88
CA LEU A 263 5.54 -21.11 -10.69
C LEU A 263 5.30 -21.41 -9.22
N ASP A 264 4.06 -21.24 -8.80
CA ASP A 264 3.56 -21.63 -7.48
C ASP A 264 3.73 -23.15 -7.31
N PRO A 265 4.68 -23.63 -6.50
CA PRO A 265 5.00 -25.05 -6.43
C PRO A 265 3.81 -25.80 -5.85
N VAL A 266 3.31 -26.79 -6.60
CA VAL A 266 2.18 -27.60 -6.13
C VAL A 266 2.60 -28.41 -4.92
N ASP A 267 1.86 -28.21 -3.83
CA ASP A 267 2.08 -28.87 -2.56
C ASP A 267 1.99 -30.39 -2.66
N THR A 268 2.81 -31.06 -1.86
CA THR A 268 2.58 -32.45 -1.48
C THR A 268 1.78 -32.48 -0.18
N LEU A 269 1.27 -33.65 0.20
CA LEU A 269 0.59 -33.79 1.50
C LEU A 269 1.52 -33.42 2.68
N GLU A 270 2.84 -33.64 2.54
CA GLU A 270 3.84 -33.25 3.53
C GLU A 270 4.00 -31.73 3.61
N THR A 271 4.19 -31.05 2.47
CA THR A 271 4.33 -29.58 2.50
C THR A 271 3.05 -28.91 2.96
N LEU A 272 1.89 -29.46 2.60
CA LEU A 272 0.58 -28.97 3.03
C LEU A 272 0.39 -29.13 4.55
N ALA A 273 0.84 -30.24 5.16
CA ALA A 273 0.79 -30.41 6.61
C ALA A 273 1.65 -29.38 7.36
N TYR A 274 2.85 -29.08 6.85
CA TYR A 274 3.68 -27.99 7.40
C TYR A 274 3.06 -26.61 7.24
N ARG A 275 2.35 -26.35 6.12
CA ARG A 275 1.58 -25.11 5.95
C ARG A 275 0.48 -24.97 7.00
N LEU A 276 -0.21 -26.07 7.33
CA LEU A 276 -1.20 -26.08 8.41
C LEU A 276 -0.54 -25.80 9.76
N GLN A 277 0.53 -26.52 10.11
CA GLN A 277 1.27 -26.29 11.35
C GLN A 277 1.72 -24.83 11.46
N PHE A 278 2.30 -24.28 10.39
CA PHE A 278 2.71 -22.88 10.34
C PHE A 278 1.53 -21.93 10.57
N ALA A 279 0.41 -22.11 9.88
CA ALA A 279 -0.77 -21.25 10.05
C ALA A 279 -1.34 -21.30 11.48
N LEU A 280 -1.32 -22.47 12.13
CA LEU A 280 -1.75 -22.63 13.52
C LEU A 280 -0.77 -21.95 14.50
N THR A 281 0.54 -22.01 14.24
CA THR A 281 1.56 -21.26 15.01
C THR A 281 1.34 -19.75 14.88
N ILE A 282 1.01 -19.24 13.68
CA ILE A 282 0.69 -17.83 13.48
C ILE A 282 -0.62 -17.45 14.18
N ALA A 283 -1.61 -18.33 14.25
CA ALA A 283 -2.83 -18.10 15.03
C ALA A 283 -2.54 -17.95 16.54
N LEU A 284 -1.58 -18.71 17.09
CA LEU A 284 -1.11 -18.53 18.47
C LEU A 284 -0.37 -17.21 18.64
N LEU A 285 0.52 -16.86 17.71
CA LEU A 285 1.25 -15.60 17.74
C LEU A 285 0.29 -14.39 17.73
N ASP A 286 -0.68 -14.37 16.80
CA ASP A 286 -1.70 -13.33 16.71
C ASP A 286 -2.49 -13.22 18.02
N ARG A 287 -2.94 -14.35 18.55
CA ARG A 287 -3.64 -14.41 19.83
C ARG A 287 -2.85 -13.78 20.98
N HIS A 288 -1.62 -14.25 21.22
CA HIS A 288 -0.83 -13.82 22.36
C HIS A 288 -0.43 -12.36 22.25
N THR A 289 -0.09 -11.93 21.03
CA THR A 289 0.24 -10.54 20.74
C THR A 289 -0.94 -9.60 21.01
N ARG A 290 -2.19 -10.01 20.68
CA ARG A 290 -3.39 -9.24 21.04
C ARG A 290 -3.53 -9.01 22.54
N ILE A 291 -3.24 -10.03 23.36
CA ILE A 291 -3.27 -9.90 24.83
C ILE A 291 -2.19 -8.92 25.27
N VAL A 292 -0.95 -9.09 24.82
CA VAL A 292 0.17 -8.22 25.21
C VAL A 292 -0.12 -6.77 24.86
N PHE A 293 -0.63 -6.51 23.67
CA PHE A 293 -0.83 -5.16 23.13
C PHE A 293 -2.08 -4.47 23.70
N TYR A 294 -3.23 -5.16 23.76
CA TYR A 294 -4.48 -4.54 24.24
C TYR A 294 -4.65 -4.58 25.75
N GLU A 295 -4.06 -5.56 26.42
CA GLU A 295 -4.07 -5.66 27.88
C GLU A 295 -2.80 -5.02 28.49
N TRP A 296 -2.13 -4.09 27.80
CA TRP A 296 -0.90 -3.43 28.26
C TRP A 296 -1.01 -2.77 29.65
N HIS A 297 -2.22 -2.41 30.07
CA HIS A 297 -2.52 -1.87 31.39
C HIS A 297 -2.29 -2.92 32.52
N ASN A 298 -2.30 -4.21 32.19
CA ASN A 298 -2.07 -5.33 33.10
C ASN A 298 -0.59 -5.70 33.23
N ARG A 299 0.32 -5.03 32.50
CA ARG A 299 1.76 -5.29 32.51
C ARG A 299 2.38 -5.15 33.90
N PRO A 300 3.55 -5.76 34.14
CA PRO A 300 4.34 -5.52 35.34
C PRO A 300 4.56 -4.03 35.65
N SER A 301 4.41 -3.63 36.92
CA SER A 301 4.53 -2.23 37.32
C SER A 301 5.93 -1.61 37.12
N LYS A 302 6.97 -2.45 36.98
CA LYS A 302 8.35 -2.03 36.69
C LYS A 302 8.58 -1.72 35.19
N LEU A 303 7.60 -2.03 34.35
CA LEU A 303 7.67 -1.81 32.91
C LEU A 303 7.19 -0.37 32.62
N GLU A 304 8.17 0.54 32.56
CA GLU A 304 7.94 1.98 32.33
C GLU A 304 7.83 2.32 30.84
N GLU A 305 8.06 1.36 29.95
CA GLU A 305 7.95 1.55 28.52
C GLU A 305 6.54 1.99 28.11
N GLU A 306 6.54 2.81 27.07
CA GLU A 306 5.32 3.19 26.40
C GLU A 306 4.69 1.96 25.74
N PRO A 307 3.35 1.92 25.64
CA PRO A 307 2.67 0.84 24.94
C PRO A 307 3.22 0.66 23.52
N PRO A 308 3.16 -0.56 22.96
CA PRO A 308 3.60 -0.87 21.60
C PRO A 308 2.96 0.04 20.54
N HIS A 309 1.81 0.62 20.85
CA HIS A 309 1.05 1.61 20.06
C HIS A 309 1.51 3.06 20.28
N ARG A 310 2.81 3.30 20.40
CA ARG A 310 3.39 4.58 20.84
C ARG A 310 2.90 5.81 20.05
N ARG A 311 2.58 5.63 18.77
CA ARG A 311 2.14 6.73 17.89
C ARG A 311 0.65 7.08 18.07
N MET A 312 -0.10 6.25 18.77
CA MET A 312 -1.54 6.38 18.94
C MET A 312 -1.89 7.10 20.26
N PRO A 313 -2.70 8.18 20.23
CA PRO A 313 -3.25 8.75 21.45
C PRO A 313 -4.16 7.72 22.11
N THR A 314 -3.76 7.19 23.27
CA THR A 314 -4.49 6.14 23.98
C THR A 314 -5.93 6.53 24.31
N ALA A 315 -6.19 7.82 24.56
CA ALA A 315 -7.54 8.36 24.76
C ALA A 315 -8.43 8.17 23.52
N MET A 316 -7.88 8.38 22.32
CA MET A 316 -8.63 8.31 21.06
C MET A 316 -8.94 6.87 20.62
N LEU A 317 -8.22 5.85 21.12
CA LEU A 317 -8.46 4.44 20.79
C LEU A 317 -9.88 3.96 21.15
N ASN A 318 -10.49 4.56 22.18
CA ASN A 318 -11.83 4.24 22.65
C ASN A 318 -12.90 5.19 22.10
N ILE A 319 -12.50 6.24 21.39
CA ILE A 319 -13.39 7.28 20.84
C ILE A 319 -13.58 7.05 19.34
N LEU A 320 -12.49 6.79 18.63
CA LEU A 320 -12.54 6.53 17.20
C LEU A 320 -13.18 5.16 16.92
N PRO A 321 -13.89 5.01 15.79
CA PRO A 321 -14.51 3.75 15.44
C PRO A 321 -13.45 2.66 15.22
N LEU A 322 -13.81 1.44 15.58
CA LEU A 322 -13.03 0.25 15.29
C LEU A 322 -13.08 -0.05 13.79
N PRO A 323 -12.02 -0.66 13.22
CA PRO A 323 -12.09 -1.19 11.88
C PRO A 323 -13.23 -2.21 11.75
N PRO A 324 -13.92 -2.29 10.59
CA PRO A 324 -15.00 -3.25 10.40
C PRO A 324 -14.48 -4.70 10.42
N THR A 325 -13.20 -4.93 10.11
CA THR A 325 -12.53 -6.22 10.25
C THR A 325 -12.27 -6.62 11.72
N GLY A 326 -12.59 -5.75 12.68
CA GLY A 326 -12.04 -5.80 14.02
C GLY A 326 -10.60 -5.31 14.03
N ARG A 327 -10.02 -5.13 15.22
CA ARG A 327 -8.59 -4.79 15.27
C ARG A 327 -7.78 -5.98 14.77
N GLN A 328 -6.87 -5.72 13.84
CA GLN A 328 -6.10 -6.76 13.17
C GLN A 328 -4.61 -6.61 13.44
N PHE A 329 -3.96 -7.74 13.66
CA PHE A 329 -2.52 -7.85 13.62
C PHE A 329 -2.10 -8.73 12.45
N GLY A 330 -1.22 -8.21 11.60
CA GLY A 330 -0.60 -8.96 10.50
C GLY A 330 0.88 -9.15 10.79
N THR A 331 1.43 -10.32 10.53
CA THR A 331 2.86 -10.58 10.73
C THR A 331 3.61 -10.35 9.41
N TYR A 332 4.76 -9.71 9.51
CA TYR A 332 5.73 -9.51 8.45
C TYR A 332 7.00 -10.28 8.78
N TYR A 333 7.67 -10.76 7.73
CA TYR A 333 8.95 -11.42 7.83
C TYR A 333 9.95 -10.74 6.90
N SER A 334 10.95 -10.06 7.49
CA SER A 334 11.93 -9.27 6.73
C SER A 334 13.22 -10.06 6.50
N ARG A 335 13.71 -10.03 5.25
CA ARG A 335 14.94 -10.72 4.80
C ARG A 335 16.09 -9.75 4.61
N LYS A 336 17.31 -10.25 4.81
CA LYS A 336 18.57 -9.57 4.43
C LYS A 336 18.75 -9.33 2.91
N ASP A 337 17.97 -9.99 2.05
CA ASP A 337 18.08 -9.85 0.58
C ASP A 337 16.93 -9.06 -0.05
N ASP A 338 15.91 -8.67 0.72
CA ASP A 338 14.81 -7.85 0.24
C ASP A 338 15.13 -6.38 0.53
N SER A 339 15.48 -5.66 -0.53
CA SER A 339 16.01 -4.29 -0.54
C SER A 339 14.94 -3.23 -0.23
N PHE A 340 14.05 -3.49 0.73
CA PHE A 340 12.94 -2.59 1.04
C PHE A 340 12.82 -2.20 2.52
N ASN A 341 13.61 -2.80 3.44
CA ASN A 341 13.65 -2.41 4.85
C ASN A 341 14.92 -2.97 5.54
N GLN A 342 16.10 -2.32 5.43
CA GLN A 342 17.28 -2.68 6.20
C GLN A 342 17.69 -1.56 7.17
N SER A 343 17.31 -1.72 8.44
CA SER A 343 18.04 -1.10 9.54
C SER A 343 19.35 -1.86 9.75
N GLU A 344 20.50 -1.22 9.56
CA GLU A 344 21.86 -1.81 9.61
C GLU A 344 22.28 -2.45 10.96
N ASN A 345 21.43 -2.46 11.98
CA ASN A 345 21.68 -3.19 13.23
C ASN A 345 21.03 -4.58 13.28
N SER A 346 20.34 -5.02 12.22
CA SER A 346 19.66 -6.31 12.22
C SER A 346 20.61 -7.47 11.91
N SER A 347 21.11 -8.15 12.94
CA SER A 347 21.47 -9.56 12.78
C SER A 347 20.19 -10.37 12.53
N GLU A 348 20.21 -11.25 11.52
CA GLU A 348 19.22 -12.35 11.33
C GLU A 348 17.77 -11.98 10.98
N ASN A 349 17.01 -13.02 10.61
CA ASN A 349 15.62 -12.95 10.16
C ASN A 349 14.73 -12.26 11.22
N ALA A 350 14.00 -11.20 10.87
CA ALA A 350 13.19 -10.43 11.82
C ALA A 350 11.69 -10.57 11.55
N LEU A 351 10.89 -10.56 12.63
CA LEU A 351 9.43 -10.44 12.56
C LEU A 351 9.00 -9.03 12.96
N SER A 352 8.10 -8.47 12.15
CA SER A 352 7.36 -7.25 12.46
C SER A 352 5.85 -7.51 12.40
N LEU A 353 5.07 -6.57 12.92
CA LEU A 353 3.64 -6.69 13.09
C LEU A 353 2.94 -5.44 12.56
N PHE A 354 2.07 -5.59 11.58
CA PHE A 354 1.09 -4.58 11.23
C PHE A 354 0.00 -4.51 12.29
N ALA A 355 -0.23 -3.35 12.88
CA ALA A 355 -1.25 -3.09 13.89
C ALA A 355 -2.30 -2.11 13.35
N TYR A 356 -3.50 -2.61 13.07
CA TYR A 356 -4.63 -1.81 12.61
C TYR A 356 -5.70 -1.71 13.71
N THR A 357 -5.79 -0.54 14.32
CA THR A 357 -6.49 -0.35 15.61
C THR A 357 -7.80 0.41 15.50
N ASN A 358 -7.85 1.48 14.70
CA ASN A 358 -8.99 2.38 14.55
C ASN A 358 -9.02 3.01 13.14
N ILE A 359 -10.15 3.60 12.77
CA ILE A 359 -10.32 4.33 11.50
C ILE A 359 -9.82 5.78 11.70
N GLY A 360 -8.55 6.03 11.36
CA GLY A 360 -7.88 7.31 11.62
C GLY A 360 -8.55 8.51 10.95
N ARG A 361 -8.98 8.39 9.70
CA ARG A 361 -9.69 9.44 8.96
C ARG A 361 -10.93 9.97 9.65
N TYR A 362 -11.56 9.17 10.50
CA TYR A 362 -12.73 9.59 11.27
C TYR A 362 -12.41 10.79 12.18
N TYR A 363 -11.18 10.84 12.72
CA TYR A 363 -10.69 11.93 13.55
C TYR A 363 -10.82 13.28 12.83
N VAL A 364 -10.38 13.35 11.58
CA VAL A 364 -10.34 14.59 10.78
C VAL A 364 -11.74 14.93 10.28
N LEU A 365 -12.44 13.95 9.71
CA LEU A 365 -13.76 14.15 9.11
C LEU A 365 -14.83 14.56 10.13
N ASN A 366 -14.69 14.09 11.37
CA ASN A 366 -15.63 14.38 12.45
C ASN A 366 -15.04 15.30 13.53
N PHE A 367 -13.93 15.99 13.26
CA PHE A 367 -13.28 16.85 14.25
C PHE A 367 -14.19 17.95 14.82
N HIS A 368 -15.25 18.36 14.11
CA HIS A 368 -16.23 19.33 14.59
C HIS A 368 -17.20 18.78 15.64
N ARG A 369 -17.28 17.46 15.79
CA ARG A 369 -18.22 16.76 16.70
C ARG A 369 -17.59 15.56 17.42
N LEU A 370 -16.27 15.42 17.35
CA LEU A 370 -15.54 14.22 17.75
C LEU A 370 -15.83 13.75 19.19
N LEU A 371 -15.94 14.69 20.13
CA LEU A 371 -16.19 14.41 21.55
C LEU A 371 -17.63 14.74 21.98
N THR A 372 -18.45 15.29 21.08
CA THR A 372 -19.77 15.82 21.41
C THR A 372 -20.70 14.76 22.01
N ASP A 373 -20.62 13.52 21.55
CA ASP A 373 -21.43 12.42 22.10
C ASP A 373 -20.96 11.95 23.50
N LEU A 374 -19.73 12.31 23.91
CA LEU A 374 -19.14 11.92 25.19
C LEU A 374 -19.35 12.99 26.27
N ASP A 375 -19.15 14.26 25.95
CA ASP A 375 -19.19 15.37 26.91
C ASP A 375 -20.40 16.30 26.74
N GLY A 376 -21.17 16.16 25.66
CA GLY A 376 -22.28 17.02 25.30
C GLY A 376 -21.87 18.40 24.78
N GLN A 377 -20.58 18.68 24.64
CA GLN A 377 -20.06 19.96 24.17
C GLN A 377 -19.91 19.96 22.65
N ARG A 378 -20.25 21.09 22.04
CA ARG A 378 -20.03 21.29 20.61
C ARG A 378 -18.53 21.49 20.36
N GLY A 379 -17.98 20.75 19.40
CA GLY A 379 -16.61 20.96 18.93
C GLY A 379 -16.42 22.23 18.09
N PRO A 380 -15.19 22.50 17.63
CA PRO A 380 -14.86 23.69 16.84
C PRO A 380 -15.54 23.67 15.47
N ASN A 381 -15.71 24.83 14.85
CA ASN A 381 -16.05 24.87 13.43
C ASN A 381 -14.84 24.42 12.61
N VAL A 382 -15.06 23.58 11.58
CA VAL A 382 -13.97 23.02 10.78
C VAL A 382 -14.09 23.48 9.33
N LEU A 383 -12.99 24.03 8.79
CA LEU A 383 -12.82 24.30 7.37
C LEU A 383 -11.74 23.36 6.82
N ALA A 384 -12.12 22.48 5.91
CA ALA A 384 -11.19 21.57 5.24
C ALA A 384 -10.93 22.05 3.81
N LEU A 385 -9.66 22.21 3.44
CA LEU A 385 -9.21 22.66 2.13
C LEU A 385 -8.39 21.57 1.46
N SER A 386 -8.59 21.36 0.16
CA SER A 386 -7.69 20.57 -0.66
C SER A 386 -7.88 20.91 -2.14
N GLY A 387 -6.80 20.89 -2.91
CA GLY A 387 -6.83 21.10 -4.35
C GLY A 387 -7.04 19.84 -5.19
N THR A 388 -7.21 18.65 -4.58
CA THR A 388 -7.31 17.34 -5.27
C THR A 388 -8.40 16.46 -4.69
N SER A 389 -9.14 16.94 -3.69
CA SER A 389 -9.99 16.08 -2.87
C SER A 389 -11.35 15.69 -3.47
N TYR A 390 -11.60 16.04 -4.73
CA TYR A 390 -12.87 15.73 -5.40
C TYR A 390 -12.69 14.76 -6.56
N LEU A 391 -12.26 13.54 -6.25
CA LEU A 391 -12.14 12.42 -7.17
C LEU A 391 -13.04 11.27 -6.70
N PRO A 392 -14.35 11.26 -7.01
CA PRO A 392 -15.35 10.40 -6.35
C PRO A 392 -15.00 8.91 -6.17
N HIS A 393 -14.30 8.30 -7.11
CA HIS A 393 -13.89 6.90 -7.01
C HIS A 393 -12.58 6.65 -6.24
N SER A 394 -11.77 7.68 -5.96
CA SER A 394 -10.46 7.54 -5.32
C SER A 394 -10.60 7.35 -3.81
N THR A 395 -10.19 6.18 -3.31
CA THR A 395 -10.21 5.86 -1.87
C THR A 395 -9.12 6.60 -1.07
N ARG A 396 -8.14 7.17 -1.79
CA ARG A 396 -7.01 7.92 -1.24
C ARG A 396 -7.26 9.43 -1.18
N PHE A 397 -7.80 10.01 -2.26
CA PHE A 397 -7.90 11.46 -2.39
C PHE A 397 -9.32 11.99 -2.18
N HIS A 398 -10.38 11.20 -2.35
CA HIS A 398 -11.73 11.73 -2.21
C HIS A 398 -12.05 12.09 -0.75
N VAL A 399 -12.53 13.31 -0.53
CA VAL A 399 -12.97 13.80 0.78
C VAL A 399 -14.33 14.44 0.66
N GLY A 400 -15.38 13.64 0.88
CA GLY A 400 -16.76 14.09 0.95
C GLY A 400 -17.23 14.94 -0.23
N LYS A 401 -18.33 15.68 -0.02
CA LYS A 401 -18.87 16.63 -1.00
C LYS A 401 -18.48 18.06 -0.63
N PRO A 402 -17.77 18.80 -1.49
CA PRO A 402 -17.31 20.14 -1.15
C PRO A 402 -18.49 21.11 -1.10
N GLN A 403 -18.45 22.01 -0.10
CA GLN A 403 -19.44 23.08 0.07
C GLN A 403 -19.14 24.31 -0.81
N GLY A 404 -17.92 24.41 -1.34
CA GLY A 404 -17.49 25.48 -2.21
C GLY A 404 -16.24 25.11 -3.00
N ILE A 405 -16.00 25.81 -4.10
CA ILE A 405 -14.83 25.64 -4.97
C ILE A 405 -14.17 27.00 -5.15
N LEU A 406 -12.85 27.04 -5.00
CA LEU A 406 -12.05 28.19 -5.44
C LEU A 406 -11.78 28.04 -6.94
N MET A 407 -12.43 28.89 -7.73
CA MET A 407 -12.34 28.84 -9.19
C MET A 407 -10.94 29.22 -9.67
N PRO A 408 -10.29 28.42 -10.54
CA PRO A 408 -9.00 28.80 -11.10
C PRO A 408 -9.15 30.02 -12.01
N GLU A 409 -8.13 30.88 -12.02
CA GLU A 409 -8.03 32.03 -12.94
C GLU A 409 -8.10 31.60 -14.40
N SER A 410 -8.68 32.42 -15.27
CA SER A 410 -8.86 32.10 -16.71
C SER A 410 -7.54 31.75 -17.38
N LYS A 411 -6.47 32.51 -17.08
CA LYS A 411 -5.13 32.27 -17.61
C LYS A 411 -4.59 30.88 -17.25
N ALA A 412 -4.86 30.41 -16.03
CA ALA A 412 -4.43 29.07 -15.62
C ALA A 412 -5.21 27.98 -16.38
N ARG A 413 -6.50 28.18 -16.65
CA ARG A 413 -7.31 27.24 -17.45
C ARG A 413 -6.82 27.15 -18.89
N GLU A 414 -6.58 28.30 -19.52
CA GLU A 414 -6.03 28.38 -20.89
C GLU A 414 -4.67 27.70 -20.98
N ALA A 415 -3.79 27.95 -20.00
CA ALA A 415 -2.49 27.31 -19.92
C ALA A 415 -2.59 25.78 -19.84
N ILE A 416 -3.48 25.24 -18.99
CA ILE A 416 -3.71 23.79 -18.89
C ILE A 416 -4.21 23.22 -20.22
N ALA A 417 -5.21 23.87 -20.83
CA ALA A 417 -5.79 23.41 -22.09
C ALA A 417 -4.79 23.44 -23.26
N SER A 418 -3.79 24.34 -23.20
CA SER A 418 -2.70 24.44 -24.18
C SER A 418 -1.51 23.51 -23.91
N SER A 419 -1.50 22.78 -22.78
CA SER A 419 -0.48 21.78 -22.49
C SER A 419 -0.61 20.57 -23.41
N ASN A 420 0.52 19.90 -23.71
CA ASN A 420 0.55 18.72 -24.58
C ASN A 420 0.85 17.46 -23.76
N PHE A 421 0.04 16.42 -23.95
CA PHE A 421 0.31 15.08 -23.47
C PHE A 421 0.67 14.16 -24.64
N LYS A 422 1.67 13.29 -24.44
CA LYS A 422 2.12 12.34 -25.45
C LYS A 422 2.41 10.96 -24.85
N PHE A 423 1.96 9.91 -25.51
CA PHE A 423 2.43 8.54 -25.25
C PHE A 423 3.70 8.26 -26.05
N LEU A 424 4.78 7.90 -25.35
CA LEU A 424 6.13 7.78 -25.92
C LEU A 424 6.84 6.50 -25.44
N PRO A 425 6.31 5.31 -25.78
CA PRO A 425 6.93 4.04 -25.38
C PRO A 425 8.33 3.92 -25.98
N GLN A 426 9.32 3.56 -25.16
CA GLN A 426 10.67 3.28 -25.63
C GLN A 426 10.82 1.81 -26.01
N GLN A 427 11.71 1.53 -26.96
CA GLN A 427 12.02 0.18 -27.41
C GLN A 427 13.43 -0.22 -26.98
N LYS A 428 13.60 -1.51 -26.72
CA LYS A 428 14.91 -2.14 -26.56
C LYS A 428 15.61 -2.24 -27.92
N ARG A 429 16.89 -2.64 -27.90
CA ARG A 429 17.67 -2.94 -29.13
C ARG A 429 17.09 -4.05 -30.01
N ASN A 430 16.15 -4.84 -29.51
CA ASN A 430 15.45 -5.91 -30.23
C ASN A 430 14.01 -5.53 -30.62
N ASP A 431 13.71 -4.24 -30.70
CA ASP A 431 12.39 -3.65 -31.05
C ASP A 431 11.24 -4.02 -30.11
N GLU A 432 11.52 -4.60 -28.94
CA GLU A 432 10.51 -4.88 -27.92
C GLU A 432 10.28 -3.63 -27.05
N ALA A 433 9.01 -3.25 -26.84
CA ALA A 433 8.66 -2.13 -25.97
C ALA A 433 9.13 -2.37 -24.52
N ILE A 434 9.76 -1.37 -23.92
CA ILE A 434 10.26 -1.43 -22.54
C ILE A 434 9.09 -1.26 -21.58
N ARG A 435 8.82 -2.33 -20.82
CA ARG A 435 7.78 -2.36 -19.78
C ARG A 435 8.42 -2.56 -18.40
N ILE A 436 8.39 -1.52 -17.57
CA ILE A 436 8.93 -1.57 -16.20
C ILE A 436 7.82 -1.96 -15.21
N SER A 437 6.66 -1.32 -15.31
CA SER A 437 5.57 -1.52 -14.36
C SER A 437 4.93 -2.91 -14.48
N GLY A 438 4.78 -3.57 -13.33
CA GLY A 438 4.30 -4.95 -13.23
C GLY A 438 5.38 -6.02 -13.43
N ARG A 439 6.67 -5.63 -13.50
CA ARG A 439 7.81 -6.57 -13.43
C ARG A 439 8.32 -6.72 -11.99
N PRO A 440 8.93 -7.87 -11.63
CA PRO A 440 9.55 -8.06 -10.32
C PRO A 440 10.68 -7.06 -10.06
N GLU A 441 10.86 -6.62 -8.81
CA GLU A 441 11.89 -5.64 -8.41
C GLU A 441 13.30 -6.00 -8.88
N ARG A 442 13.69 -7.28 -8.77
CA ARG A 442 15.01 -7.79 -9.21
C ARG A 442 15.31 -7.50 -10.69
N GLN A 443 14.28 -7.33 -11.53
CA GLN A 443 14.42 -7.01 -12.95
C GLN A 443 14.32 -5.50 -13.24
N LYS A 444 13.75 -4.69 -12.34
CA LYS A 444 13.44 -3.28 -12.60
C LYS A 444 14.69 -2.44 -12.83
N MET A 445 15.77 -2.67 -12.07
CA MET A 445 17.02 -1.90 -12.23
C MET A 445 17.55 -1.98 -13.68
N GLY A 446 17.60 -3.17 -14.28
CA GLY A 446 18.07 -3.35 -15.65
C GLY A 446 17.17 -2.62 -16.67
N LEU A 447 15.86 -2.76 -16.53
CA LEU A 447 14.89 -2.12 -17.42
C LEU A 447 14.88 -0.59 -17.33
N ILE A 448 15.07 -0.04 -16.12
CA ILE A 448 15.21 1.41 -15.91
C ILE A 448 16.45 1.95 -16.62
N LYS A 449 17.58 1.24 -16.53
CA LYS A 449 18.80 1.61 -17.23
C LYS A 449 18.61 1.57 -18.75
N GLU A 450 18.02 0.50 -19.27
CA GLU A 450 17.68 0.40 -20.69
C GLU A 450 16.76 1.55 -21.15
N MET A 451 15.76 1.93 -20.34
CA MET A 451 14.88 3.05 -20.65
C MET A 451 15.63 4.39 -20.67
N ALA A 452 16.48 4.65 -19.68
CA ALA A 452 17.31 5.84 -19.62
C ALA A 452 18.24 5.95 -20.85
N GLN A 453 18.87 4.84 -21.25
CA GLN A 453 19.69 4.76 -22.45
C GLN A 453 18.88 5.06 -23.72
N ALA A 454 17.69 4.49 -23.87
CA ALA A 454 16.82 4.73 -25.03
C ALA A 454 16.38 6.21 -25.13
N LEU A 455 16.04 6.82 -23.99
CA LEU A 455 15.64 8.22 -23.91
C LEU A 455 16.77 9.20 -24.26
N VAL A 456 18.02 8.86 -23.94
CA VAL A 456 19.22 9.66 -24.25
C VAL A 456 19.72 9.41 -25.68
N ALA A 457 19.59 8.18 -26.17
CA ALA A 457 20.21 7.66 -27.39
C ALA A 457 21.72 7.97 -27.45
N ASN A 458 22.26 8.31 -28.63
CA ASN A 458 23.67 8.62 -28.78
C ASN A 458 23.98 10.02 -28.24
N ASN A 459 24.42 10.10 -26.98
CA ASN A 459 24.89 11.32 -26.31
C ASN A 459 23.93 12.53 -26.41
N GLY A 460 22.63 12.31 -26.14
CA GLY A 460 21.62 13.37 -26.10
C GLY A 460 20.85 13.58 -27.41
N THR A 461 21.08 12.76 -28.44
CA THR A 461 20.29 12.82 -29.70
C THR A 461 18.87 12.25 -29.57
N GLY A 462 18.58 11.58 -28.44
CA GLY A 462 17.29 10.97 -28.15
C GLY A 462 16.21 11.96 -27.71
N CYS A 463 15.11 11.41 -27.17
CA CYS A 463 13.91 12.16 -26.81
C CYS A 463 14.18 13.27 -25.78
N LEU A 464 15.09 13.06 -24.81
CA LEU A 464 15.37 14.06 -23.78
C LEU A 464 16.10 15.30 -24.34
N GLY A 465 17.06 15.11 -25.25
CA GLY A 465 17.76 16.25 -25.86
C GLY A 465 16.91 16.99 -26.86
N GLN A 466 16.13 16.27 -27.69
CA GLN A 466 15.16 16.88 -28.58
C GLN A 466 14.16 17.77 -27.83
N GLU A 467 13.69 17.31 -26.65
CA GLU A 467 12.77 18.11 -25.84
C GLU A 467 13.45 19.34 -25.22
N LEU A 468 14.68 19.22 -24.74
CA LEU A 468 15.43 20.38 -24.23
C LEU A 468 15.66 21.42 -25.33
N ASP A 469 15.92 21.01 -26.56
CA ASP A 469 16.05 21.92 -27.70
C ASP A 469 14.69 22.52 -28.11
N ARG A 470 13.61 21.73 -28.06
CA ARG A 470 12.24 22.24 -28.28
C ARG A 470 11.86 23.30 -27.25
N LEU A 471 12.17 23.08 -25.97
CA LEU A 471 11.90 24.05 -24.91
C LEU A 471 12.70 25.36 -25.09
N LYS A 472 13.92 25.29 -25.64
CA LYS A 472 14.69 26.49 -26.00
C LYS A 472 13.99 27.26 -27.12
N LEU A 473 13.56 26.58 -28.18
CA LEU A 473 12.82 27.21 -29.29
C LEU A 473 11.52 27.85 -28.82
N LEU A 474 10.79 27.18 -27.91
CA LEU A 474 9.58 27.76 -27.30
C LEU A 474 9.89 28.99 -26.45
N SER A 475 11.02 28.99 -25.74
CA SER A 475 11.50 30.16 -24.99
C SER A 475 11.84 31.34 -25.90
N GLU A 476 12.26 31.10 -27.15
CA GLU A 476 12.53 32.15 -28.14
C GLU A 476 11.23 32.68 -28.77
N GLY A 477 10.26 31.79 -29.03
CA GLY A 477 8.97 32.13 -29.67
C GLY A 477 7.92 32.75 -28.73
N ASP A 478 7.83 32.25 -27.49
CA ASP A 478 6.96 32.80 -26.44
C ASP A 478 7.72 32.89 -25.10
N PRO A 479 8.54 33.94 -24.93
CA PRO A 479 9.30 34.16 -23.70
C PRO A 479 8.40 34.30 -22.47
N ASN A 480 7.19 34.82 -22.61
CA ASN A 480 6.30 34.99 -21.48
C ASN A 480 5.97 33.62 -20.86
N SER A 481 5.64 32.62 -21.67
CA SER A 481 5.27 31.30 -21.15
C SER A 481 6.46 30.39 -20.86
N TRP A 482 7.59 30.54 -21.56
CA TRP A 482 8.65 29.51 -21.59
C TRP A 482 10.05 29.98 -21.16
N GLU A 483 10.26 31.28 -20.91
CA GLU A 483 11.57 31.78 -20.47
C GLU A 483 12.04 31.09 -19.17
N ASP A 484 13.29 30.61 -19.17
CA ASP A 484 13.90 29.92 -18.04
C ASP A 484 13.11 28.68 -17.58
N ARG A 485 12.55 27.93 -18.53
CA ARG A 485 11.82 26.66 -18.27
C ARG A 485 12.38 25.45 -19.01
N GLY A 486 13.57 25.56 -19.59
CA GLY A 486 14.30 24.47 -20.25
C GLY A 486 14.85 23.43 -19.26
N ARG A 487 13.97 22.79 -18.48
CA ARG A 487 14.27 21.76 -17.48
C ARG A 487 13.24 20.64 -17.55
N LEU A 488 13.69 19.40 -17.34
CA LEU A 488 12.88 18.18 -17.38
C LEU A 488 12.74 17.58 -15.99
N LEU A 489 11.53 17.14 -15.66
CA LEU A 489 11.23 16.35 -14.47
C LEU A 489 10.94 14.90 -14.87
N LEU A 490 11.70 13.95 -14.34
CA LEU A 490 11.54 12.52 -14.63
C LEU A 490 11.00 11.82 -13.38
N LEU A 491 9.80 11.27 -13.48
CA LEU A 491 9.07 10.67 -12.37
C LEU A 491 9.18 9.15 -12.40
N VAL A 492 9.63 8.60 -11.27
CA VAL A 492 9.76 7.17 -10.99
C VAL A 492 9.00 6.82 -9.70
N ASN A 493 9.07 5.57 -9.22
CA ASN A 493 8.31 5.16 -8.04
C ASN A 493 9.11 5.20 -6.72
N SER A 494 10.44 5.22 -6.74
CA SER A 494 11.26 5.21 -5.50
C SER A 494 12.60 5.94 -5.64
N TYR A 495 13.21 6.31 -4.51
CA TYR A 495 14.52 6.99 -4.49
C TYR A 495 15.64 6.15 -5.14
N PRO A 496 15.74 4.83 -4.91
CA PRO A 496 16.69 3.99 -5.66
C PRO A 496 16.51 4.06 -7.17
N GLN A 497 15.26 4.02 -7.66
CA GLN A 497 14.98 4.15 -9.10
C GLN A 497 15.41 5.52 -9.63
N ALA A 498 15.25 6.58 -8.84
CA ALA A 498 15.66 7.93 -9.23
C ALA A 498 17.18 8.00 -9.39
N ARG A 499 17.91 7.42 -8.43
CA ARG A 499 19.37 7.28 -8.47
C ARG A 499 19.84 6.46 -9.67
N TRP A 500 19.26 5.29 -9.92
CA TRP A 500 19.64 4.43 -11.06
C TRP A 500 19.44 5.14 -12.39
N THR A 501 18.31 5.81 -12.56
CA THR A 501 17.99 6.58 -13.78
C THR A 501 18.98 7.72 -13.99
N ALA A 502 19.22 8.55 -12.96
CA ALA A 502 20.11 9.70 -13.07
C ALA A 502 21.57 9.29 -13.35
N ASN A 503 22.05 8.24 -12.67
CA ASN A 503 23.39 7.68 -12.92
C ASN A 503 23.54 7.19 -14.36
N GLU A 504 22.53 6.50 -14.89
CA GLU A 504 22.57 6.01 -16.26
C GLU A 504 22.53 7.15 -17.28
N ILE A 505 21.69 8.18 -17.07
CA ILE A 505 21.65 9.37 -17.93
C ILE A 505 23.02 10.07 -17.93
N ARG A 506 23.64 10.27 -16.76
CA ARG A 506 24.99 10.85 -16.64
C ARG A 506 26.05 10.04 -17.38
N GLY A 507 25.99 8.72 -17.27
CA GLY A 507 26.93 7.81 -17.93
C GLY A 507 26.80 7.81 -19.46
N CYS A 508 25.58 7.97 -19.99
CA CYS A 508 25.32 7.94 -21.42
C CYS A 508 25.30 9.34 -22.09
N TRP A 509 25.26 10.41 -21.30
CA TRP A 509 25.23 11.80 -21.77
C TRP A 509 26.33 12.64 -21.10
N SER A 510 27.56 12.51 -21.61
CA SER A 510 28.74 13.09 -20.97
C SER A 510 28.70 14.62 -20.86
N SER A 511 28.14 15.31 -21.85
CA SER A 511 28.02 16.78 -21.84
C SER A 511 26.95 17.30 -20.88
N MET A 512 26.03 16.46 -20.40
CA MET A 512 24.96 16.83 -19.47
C MET A 512 25.25 16.37 -18.03
N ASN A 513 26.41 15.76 -17.78
CA ASN A 513 26.72 15.09 -16.52
C ASN A 513 26.49 15.98 -15.28
N GLU A 514 26.98 17.23 -15.30
CA GLU A 514 26.85 18.21 -14.20
C GLU A 514 25.43 18.81 -14.03
N TYR A 515 24.51 18.54 -14.96
CA TYR A 515 23.17 19.13 -14.98
C TYR A 515 22.06 18.13 -14.64
N VAL A 516 22.41 16.87 -14.34
CA VAL A 516 21.46 15.80 -14.00
C VAL A 516 21.48 15.55 -12.50
N TYR A 517 20.34 15.72 -11.86
CA TYR A 517 20.14 15.53 -10.43
C TYR A 517 19.14 14.40 -10.15
N HIS A 518 19.26 13.81 -8.96
CA HIS A 518 18.25 12.91 -8.41
C HIS A 518 17.90 13.33 -6.99
N LEU A 519 16.65 13.12 -6.62
CA LEU A 519 16.16 13.43 -5.28
C LEU A 519 16.62 12.35 -4.28
N THR A 520 16.90 12.75 -3.04
CA THR A 520 17.18 11.89 -1.88
C THR A 520 16.32 12.31 -0.67
N PRO A 521 16.04 11.42 0.29
CA PRO A 521 15.27 11.75 1.49
C PRO A 521 16.00 12.75 2.43
N ASP A 522 15.23 13.42 3.30
CA ASP A 522 15.69 14.57 4.13
C ASP A 522 16.50 14.18 5.36
N THR A 523 16.00 13.18 6.06
CA THR A 523 16.64 12.51 7.18
C THR A 523 17.14 11.16 6.71
N LYS A 524 18.20 10.65 7.34
CA LYS A 524 18.33 9.21 7.55
C LYS A 524 17.10 8.78 8.40
N GLU A 525 15.88 8.82 7.87
CA GLU A 525 14.98 7.71 8.19
C GLU A 525 15.83 6.47 7.87
N MET A 526 15.96 5.56 8.82
CA MET A 526 16.80 4.37 8.68
C MET A 526 16.25 3.47 7.57
N GLU A 527 16.33 3.93 6.33
CA GLU A 527 16.30 3.16 5.11
C GLU A 527 17.75 3.16 4.61
N ASP A 528 18.38 2.01 4.84
CA ASP A 528 19.54 1.48 4.15
C ASP A 528 20.79 2.36 4.21
N GLY A 529 21.64 2.07 5.21
CA GLY A 529 23.02 2.46 5.15
C GLY A 529 23.73 1.74 3.99
N PHE A 530 24.22 2.53 3.05
CA PHE A 530 25.57 2.33 2.57
C PHE A 530 26.42 3.31 3.38
N ASP A 531 26.92 2.89 4.54
CA ASP A 531 27.99 3.61 5.24
C ASP A 531 29.31 3.37 4.50
N ILE A 532 29.41 3.97 3.32
CA ILE A 532 30.65 4.63 2.92
C ILE A 532 30.40 6.07 3.33
N GLN A 533 31.34 6.68 4.04
CA GLN A 533 31.45 8.13 4.20
C GLN A 533 31.44 8.79 2.80
N MET A 534 30.26 8.96 2.20
CA MET A 534 30.09 9.57 0.90
C MET A 534 30.08 11.07 1.12
N VAL A 535 31.23 11.68 0.83
CA VAL A 535 31.29 13.01 0.22
C VAL A 535 30.08 13.12 -0.72
N GLY A 536 29.22 14.13 -0.53
CA GLY A 536 27.88 14.20 -1.12
C GLY A 536 27.79 13.61 -2.53
N GLU A 537 26.93 12.60 -2.71
CA GLU A 537 26.82 11.89 -3.98
C GLU A 537 26.62 12.88 -5.12
N PHE A 538 27.40 12.72 -6.18
CA PHE A 538 27.39 13.63 -7.32
C PHE A 538 25.97 13.72 -7.93
N GLY A 539 25.42 14.94 -7.97
CA GLY A 539 24.07 15.21 -8.44
C GLY A 539 22.96 14.67 -7.54
N ALA A 540 23.19 14.52 -6.22
CA ALA A 540 22.13 14.29 -5.24
C ALA A 540 21.55 15.62 -4.73
N LEU A 541 20.23 15.69 -4.62
CA LEU A 541 19.49 16.83 -4.06
C LEU A 541 18.55 16.31 -2.97
N LYS A 542 18.63 16.87 -1.76
CA LYS A 542 17.69 16.50 -0.70
C LYS A 542 16.29 16.99 -1.02
N ARG A 543 15.28 16.26 -0.56
CA ARG A 543 13.87 16.60 -0.75
C ARG A 543 13.50 17.98 -0.19
N ALA A 544 14.05 18.39 0.94
CA ALA A 544 13.83 19.66 1.62
C ALA A 544 14.42 20.82 0.82
N ASP A 545 15.48 20.55 0.05
CA ASP A 545 16.17 21.53 -0.77
C ASP A 545 15.60 21.59 -2.20
N ILE A 546 14.54 20.85 -2.51
CA ILE A 546 14.04 20.73 -3.88
C ILE A 546 13.60 22.06 -4.50
N GLU A 547 13.09 23.00 -3.69
CA GLU A 547 12.71 24.34 -4.16
C GLU A 547 13.90 25.11 -4.72
N THR A 548 15.12 24.79 -4.27
CA THR A 548 16.36 25.42 -4.73
C THR A 548 16.86 24.86 -6.06
N PHE A 549 16.25 23.80 -6.62
CA PHE A 549 16.71 23.14 -7.85
C PHE A 549 16.86 24.12 -9.03
N ALA A 550 15.97 25.11 -9.16
CA ALA A 550 16.08 26.09 -10.24
C ALA A 550 17.39 26.90 -10.19
N LEU A 551 17.98 27.06 -9.00
CA LEU A 551 19.20 27.81 -8.73
C LEU A 551 20.48 26.99 -8.93
N THR A 552 20.39 25.66 -8.99
CA THR A 552 21.57 24.78 -9.14
C THR A 552 22.11 24.74 -10.57
N GLY A 553 21.40 25.35 -11.53
CA GLY A 553 21.69 25.24 -12.96
C GLY A 553 21.24 23.91 -13.58
N GLY A 554 20.71 22.98 -12.77
CA GLY A 554 20.25 21.67 -13.22
C GLY A 554 19.22 21.73 -14.36
N LYS A 555 19.32 20.75 -15.27
CA LYS A 555 18.44 20.60 -16.44
C LYS A 555 17.53 19.40 -16.34
N ILE A 556 17.93 18.36 -15.61
CA ILE A 556 17.14 17.14 -15.43
C ILE A 556 17.09 16.82 -13.94
N LEU A 557 15.88 16.68 -13.39
CA LEU A 557 15.67 16.16 -12.04
C LEU A 557 14.92 14.84 -12.14
N VAL A 558 15.49 13.77 -11.58
CA VAL A 558 14.78 12.50 -11.40
C VAL A 558 14.28 12.39 -9.97
N ALA A 559 12.99 12.10 -9.77
CA ALA A 559 12.41 12.03 -8.45
C ALA A 559 11.28 11.01 -8.36
N PRO A 560 11.02 10.43 -7.17
CA PRO A 560 9.80 9.66 -6.94
C PRO A 560 8.57 10.54 -7.09
N ILE A 561 7.53 10.04 -7.76
CA ILE A 561 6.26 10.79 -7.95
C ILE A 561 5.62 11.22 -6.63
N ASN A 562 5.69 10.36 -5.61
CA ASN A 562 5.14 10.65 -4.28
C ASN A 562 5.96 11.72 -3.52
N SER A 563 7.22 11.95 -3.90
CA SER A 563 8.08 12.97 -3.29
C SER A 563 7.89 14.34 -3.93
N ILE A 564 7.47 14.39 -5.20
CA ILE A 564 7.08 15.61 -5.93
C ILE A 564 5.59 15.94 -5.69
N GLY A 565 5.19 15.84 -4.43
CA GLY A 565 3.83 16.13 -3.99
C GLY A 565 3.59 17.63 -3.77
N ARG A 566 2.59 17.91 -2.93
CA ARG A 566 2.29 19.27 -2.48
C ARG A 566 3.33 19.79 -1.48
N GLY A 567 3.28 21.09 -1.20
CA GLY A 567 4.22 21.77 -0.30
C GLY A 567 5.44 22.41 -0.96
N PHE A 568 5.90 21.98 -2.15
CA PHE A 568 7.10 22.53 -2.78
C PHE A 568 6.81 23.53 -3.90
N ASN A 569 7.44 24.72 -3.85
CA ASN A 569 7.45 25.81 -4.83
C ASN A 569 8.71 25.81 -5.70
N ILE A 570 8.77 24.93 -6.71
CA ILE A 570 9.91 24.88 -7.65
C ILE A 570 9.69 25.89 -8.79
N LEU A 571 10.13 27.13 -8.56
CA LEU A 571 9.90 28.27 -9.44
C LEU A 571 11.19 28.76 -10.11
N ASN A 572 11.07 29.34 -11.30
CA ASN A 572 12.14 30.05 -11.98
C ASN A 572 12.28 31.49 -11.45
N LYS A 573 13.24 32.25 -11.99
CA LYS A 573 13.50 33.65 -11.62
C LYS A 573 12.29 34.59 -11.79
N ASN A 574 11.33 34.22 -12.63
CA ASN A 574 10.13 35.00 -12.95
C ASN A 574 8.92 34.62 -12.06
N GLY A 575 9.11 33.75 -11.05
CA GLY A 575 8.03 33.26 -10.19
C GLY A 575 7.07 32.28 -10.87
N LYS A 576 7.47 31.72 -12.03
CA LYS A 576 6.71 30.71 -12.79
C LYS A 576 7.32 29.32 -12.59
N ALA A 577 6.62 28.27 -12.98
CA ALA A 577 7.14 26.91 -12.85
C ALA A 577 8.50 26.73 -13.53
N ALA A 578 9.49 26.17 -12.83
CA ALA A 578 10.86 26.01 -13.35
C ALA A 578 11.00 24.93 -14.43
N PHE A 579 10.11 23.93 -14.42
CA PHE A 579 10.09 22.84 -15.37
C PHE A 579 9.16 23.16 -16.55
N GLY A 580 9.64 22.86 -17.76
CA GLY A 580 8.85 22.92 -18.99
C GLY A 580 8.17 21.60 -19.32
N SER A 581 8.79 20.48 -18.93
CA SER A 581 8.30 19.14 -19.28
C SER A 581 8.45 18.12 -18.17
N VAL A 582 7.56 17.13 -18.17
CA VAL A 582 7.54 16.00 -17.22
C VAL A 582 7.43 14.66 -17.94
N TYR A 583 8.16 13.66 -17.45
CA TYR A 583 8.19 12.30 -17.99
C TYR A 583 7.77 11.29 -16.91
N PHE A 584 6.68 10.57 -17.14
CA PHE A 584 6.23 9.47 -16.30
C PHE A 584 6.91 8.18 -16.76
N LEU A 585 8.09 7.89 -16.20
CA LEU A 585 8.92 6.73 -16.58
C LEU A 585 8.35 5.40 -16.09
N THR A 586 7.61 5.44 -14.99
CA THR A 586 6.89 4.29 -14.43
C THR A 586 5.45 4.68 -14.13
N ARG A 587 4.55 3.69 -14.08
CA ARG A 587 3.21 3.91 -13.55
C ARG A 587 3.28 3.96 -12.02
N PRO A 588 2.68 4.97 -11.37
CA PRO A 588 2.45 4.88 -9.94
C PRO A 588 1.49 3.70 -9.71
N TYR A 589 1.96 2.68 -9.00
CA TYR A 589 1.14 1.55 -8.62
C TYR A 589 1.37 1.34 -7.12
N PRO A 590 0.31 1.20 -6.30
CA PRO A 590 0.49 0.87 -4.91
C PRO A 590 1.30 -0.43 -4.82
N HIS A 591 2.26 -0.49 -3.90
CA HIS A 591 3.06 -1.70 -3.75
C HIS A 591 2.10 -2.84 -3.40
N PRO A 592 2.14 -3.98 -4.12
CA PRO A 592 1.38 -5.15 -3.72
C PRO A 592 1.69 -5.47 -2.26
N HIS A 593 0.68 -5.67 -1.43
CA HIS A 593 0.82 -5.99 0.01
C HIS A 593 1.29 -4.85 0.93
N ASP A 594 1.18 -3.59 0.50
CA ASP A 594 1.21 -2.43 1.39
C ASP A 594 -0.05 -2.44 2.29
N THR A 595 0.07 -2.95 3.51
CA THR A 595 -1.04 -3.09 4.48
C THR A 595 -1.67 -1.77 4.85
N GLN A 596 -0.86 -0.71 4.94
CA GLN A 596 -1.31 0.61 5.31
C GLN A 596 -2.19 1.19 4.19
N ALA A 597 -1.81 0.98 2.92
CA ALA A 597 -2.67 1.32 1.79
C ALA A 597 -3.99 0.53 1.78
N ILE A 598 -3.96 -0.77 2.13
CA ILE A 598 -5.18 -1.59 2.25
C ILE A 598 -6.08 -1.07 3.37
N ALA A 599 -5.51 -0.71 4.52
CA ALA A 599 -6.26 -0.14 5.64
C ALA A 599 -6.86 1.23 5.31
N GLN A 600 -6.13 2.12 4.64
CA GLN A 600 -6.67 3.37 4.11
C GLN A 600 -7.86 3.10 3.16
N GLU A 601 -7.71 2.16 2.23
CA GLU A 601 -8.77 1.80 1.29
C GLU A 601 -10.02 1.31 2.03
N LEU A 602 -9.86 0.38 2.99
CA LEU A 602 -10.96 -0.15 3.79
C LEU A 602 -11.59 0.94 4.68
N ASN A 603 -10.79 1.84 5.26
CA ASN A 603 -11.30 2.99 6.02
C ASN A 603 -12.22 3.84 5.16
N CYS A 604 -11.86 4.10 3.90
CA CYS A 604 -12.73 4.81 2.95
C CYS A 604 -14.04 4.07 2.74
N ARG A 605 -13.93 2.79 2.37
CA ARG A 605 -15.10 1.97 2.05
C ARG A 605 -16.05 1.81 3.22
N THR A 606 -15.53 1.76 4.44
CA THR A 606 -16.35 1.69 5.65
C THR A 606 -17.25 2.92 5.78
N LEU A 607 -16.73 4.10 5.45
CA LEU A 607 -17.51 5.33 5.45
C LEU A 607 -18.48 5.38 4.26
N ASP A 608 -18.06 4.92 3.07
CA ASP A 608 -18.97 4.79 1.92
C ASP A 608 -20.15 3.86 2.24
N TRP A 609 -19.89 2.72 2.90
CA TRP A 609 -20.91 1.77 3.32
C TRP A 609 -21.84 2.37 4.39
N LEU A 610 -21.31 3.21 5.28
CA LEU A 610 -22.11 3.90 6.29
C LEU A 610 -23.05 4.93 5.66
N GLU A 611 -22.64 5.58 4.56
CA GLU A 611 -23.47 6.56 3.84
C GLU A 611 -24.51 5.92 2.91
N ASP A 612 -24.31 4.68 2.46
CA ASP A 612 -25.27 3.95 1.61
C ASP A 612 -26.29 3.16 2.44
N GLU A 613 -27.49 3.70 2.62
CA GLU A 613 -28.62 3.05 3.32
C GLU A 613 -29.00 1.68 2.70
N ASN A 614 -28.71 1.46 1.42
CA ASN A 614 -29.01 0.22 0.71
C ASN A 614 -27.87 -0.80 0.78
N PHE A 615 -26.80 -0.53 1.53
CA PHE A 615 -25.71 -1.48 1.68
C PHE A 615 -26.24 -2.77 2.33
N VAL A 616 -25.82 -3.92 1.79
CA VAL A 616 -26.43 -5.23 2.09
C VAL A 616 -26.41 -5.58 3.57
N ALA A 617 -25.36 -5.20 4.31
CA ALA A 617 -25.28 -5.46 5.74
C ALA A 617 -26.37 -4.74 6.56
N TRP A 618 -26.93 -3.63 6.09
CA TRP A 618 -27.95 -2.87 6.82
C TRP A 618 -29.35 -3.47 6.69
N GLN A 619 -29.52 -4.40 5.75
CA GLN A 619 -30.78 -5.12 5.54
C GLN A 619 -30.99 -6.26 6.56
N GLU A 620 -29.96 -6.60 7.34
CA GLU A 620 -30.05 -7.59 8.41
C GLU A 620 -30.85 -7.08 9.61
N ASP A 621 -31.48 -8.01 10.33
CA ASP A 621 -32.32 -7.73 11.49
C ASP A 621 -31.48 -7.58 12.77
N GLY A 622 -31.49 -6.39 13.36
CA GLY A 622 -30.85 -6.12 14.66
C GLY A 622 -29.37 -5.71 14.56
N VAL A 623 -28.85 -5.12 15.64
CA VAL A 623 -27.50 -4.53 15.65
C VAL A 623 -26.40 -5.59 15.55
N LEU A 624 -26.58 -6.74 16.19
CA LEU A 624 -25.57 -7.82 16.21
C LEU A 624 -25.39 -8.41 14.81
N GLN A 625 -26.48 -8.77 14.14
CA GLN A 625 -26.47 -9.37 12.80
C GLN A 625 -25.89 -8.41 11.78
N ARG A 626 -26.24 -7.11 11.85
CA ARG A 626 -25.62 -6.06 11.02
C ARG A 626 -24.12 -5.97 11.25
N ALA A 627 -23.67 -5.99 12.51
CA ALA A 627 -22.24 -5.92 12.83
C ALA A 627 -21.47 -7.15 12.34
N GLU A 628 -22.05 -8.35 12.48
CA GLU A 628 -21.49 -9.60 11.95
C GLU A 628 -21.41 -9.58 10.42
N ALA A 629 -22.48 -9.13 9.75
CA ALA A 629 -22.50 -8.96 8.30
C ALA A 629 -21.42 -7.99 7.82
N VAL A 630 -21.32 -6.79 8.41
CA VAL A 630 -20.25 -5.82 8.09
C VAL A 630 -18.87 -6.46 8.24
N ARG A 631 -18.62 -7.20 9.33
CA ARG A 631 -17.32 -7.85 9.56
C ARG A 631 -17.01 -8.90 8.50
N GLN A 632 -17.98 -9.72 8.12
CA GLN A 632 -17.83 -10.71 7.06
C GLN A 632 -17.55 -10.05 5.70
N LEU A 633 -18.30 -8.98 5.36
CA LEU A 633 -18.09 -8.20 4.14
C LEU A 633 -16.72 -7.55 4.10
N ALA A 634 -16.29 -6.95 5.22
CA ALA A 634 -14.98 -6.34 5.35
C ALA A 634 -13.84 -7.36 5.20
N ALA A 635 -13.98 -8.55 5.80
CA ALA A 635 -13.02 -9.63 5.62
C ALA A 635 -12.97 -10.14 4.17
N ARG A 636 -14.12 -10.17 3.46
CA ARG A 636 -14.16 -10.47 2.01
C ARG A 636 -13.49 -9.36 1.19
N TYR A 637 -13.76 -8.09 1.51
CA TYR A 637 -13.17 -6.94 0.84
C TYR A 637 -11.66 -6.94 0.99
N TRP A 638 -11.16 -7.03 2.23
CA TRP A 638 -9.74 -7.07 2.56
C TRP A 638 -9.00 -8.15 1.77
N ARG A 639 -9.51 -9.38 1.77
CA ARG A 639 -8.99 -10.49 0.95
C ARG A 639 -8.99 -10.13 -0.53
N SER A 640 -10.07 -9.55 -1.05
CA SER A 640 -10.13 -9.15 -2.45
C SER A 640 -9.02 -8.17 -2.84
N VAL A 641 -8.61 -7.28 -1.93
CA VAL A 641 -7.50 -6.33 -2.12
C VAL A 641 -6.16 -7.06 -2.09
N GLU A 642 -5.93 -7.96 -1.12
CA GLU A 642 -4.71 -8.78 -1.02
C GLU A 642 -4.45 -9.62 -2.29
N HIS A 643 -5.52 -10.07 -2.96
CA HIS A 643 -5.44 -10.88 -4.18
C HIS A 643 -5.29 -10.06 -5.47
N ARG A 644 -5.24 -8.72 -5.42
CA ARG A 644 -5.02 -7.87 -6.60
C ARG A 644 -3.57 -8.02 -7.09
N SER A 645 -3.41 -8.61 -8.27
CA SER A 645 -2.09 -8.87 -8.87
C SER A 645 -1.83 -8.05 -10.13
N TYR A 646 -2.83 -7.92 -11.02
CA TYR A 646 -2.68 -7.24 -12.30
C TYR A 646 -3.86 -6.32 -12.59
N TYR A 647 -3.61 -5.25 -13.33
CA TYR A 647 -4.66 -4.32 -13.78
C TYR A 647 -5.86 -5.03 -14.44
N LYS A 648 -5.61 -6.03 -15.29
CA LYS A 648 -6.66 -6.79 -15.97
C LYS A 648 -7.54 -7.61 -15.02
N THR A 649 -7.01 -8.02 -13.87
CA THR A 649 -7.73 -8.84 -12.88
C THR A 649 -8.54 -8.02 -11.88
N LEU A 650 -8.44 -6.69 -11.92
CA LEU A 650 -9.29 -5.80 -11.12
C LEU A 650 -10.73 -5.88 -11.62
N ARG A 651 -11.63 -6.52 -10.88
CA ARG A 651 -13.04 -6.67 -11.25
C ARG A 651 -13.94 -5.84 -10.33
N ASN A 652 -15.02 -5.32 -10.89
CA ASN A 652 -16.02 -4.60 -10.11
C ASN A 652 -16.82 -5.59 -9.25
N ASN A 653 -17.24 -5.15 -8.08
CA ASN A 653 -18.13 -5.89 -7.19
C ASN A 653 -19.16 -4.92 -6.62
N GLU A 654 -20.37 -4.95 -7.16
CA GLU A 654 -21.46 -4.05 -6.77
C GLU A 654 -21.95 -4.28 -5.34
N GLU A 655 -21.96 -5.53 -4.87
CA GLU A 655 -22.36 -5.90 -3.49
C GLU A 655 -21.44 -5.22 -2.48
N LEU A 656 -20.14 -5.18 -2.76
CA LEU A 656 -19.14 -4.55 -1.90
C LEU A 656 -18.90 -3.06 -2.21
N ARG A 657 -19.61 -2.50 -3.19
CA ARG A 657 -19.36 -1.14 -3.73
C ARG A 657 -17.89 -0.93 -4.15
N ALA A 658 -17.27 -1.99 -4.68
CA ALA A 658 -15.85 -2.02 -5.01
C ALA A 658 -15.65 -1.84 -6.52
N PHE A 659 -15.01 -0.73 -6.91
CA PHE A 659 -14.69 -0.42 -8.31
C PHE A 659 -13.19 -0.21 -8.48
N PRO A 660 -12.36 -1.25 -8.32
CA PRO A 660 -10.90 -1.10 -8.19
C PRO A 660 -10.20 -0.50 -9.42
N ARG A 661 -10.75 -0.68 -10.63
CA ARG A 661 -10.22 0.00 -11.82
C ARG A 661 -10.48 1.50 -11.77
N HIS A 662 -11.70 1.92 -11.43
CA HIS A 662 -12.04 3.34 -11.28
C HIS A 662 -11.26 3.98 -10.13
N ASP A 663 -11.09 3.27 -9.00
CA ASP A 663 -10.28 3.76 -7.89
C ASP A 663 -8.82 3.96 -8.29
N LEU A 664 -8.20 2.96 -8.93
CA LEU A 664 -6.82 3.08 -9.41
C LEU A 664 -6.68 4.20 -10.46
N ALA A 665 -7.62 4.34 -11.38
CA ALA A 665 -7.64 5.40 -12.37
C ALA A 665 -7.78 6.78 -11.71
N ALA A 666 -8.75 6.96 -10.80
CA ALA A 666 -8.97 8.19 -10.06
C ALA A 666 -7.74 8.58 -9.22
N THR A 667 -7.19 7.62 -8.48
CA THR A 667 -6.02 7.82 -7.63
C THR A 667 -4.79 8.17 -8.47
N THR A 668 -4.60 7.50 -9.61
CA THR A 668 -3.49 7.82 -10.53
C THR A 668 -3.68 9.20 -11.17
N ALA A 669 -4.90 9.56 -11.56
CA ALA A 669 -5.23 10.90 -12.05
C ALA A 669 -4.89 11.97 -11.01
N GLY A 670 -5.24 11.74 -9.74
CA GLY A 670 -4.86 12.62 -8.62
C GLY A 670 -3.35 12.84 -8.51
N LEU A 671 -2.55 11.78 -8.62
CA LEU A 671 -1.08 11.87 -8.62
C LEU A 671 -0.55 12.66 -9.83
N ILE A 672 -1.10 12.42 -11.02
CA ILE A 672 -0.73 13.17 -12.24
C ILE A 672 -1.08 14.65 -12.05
N ILE A 673 -2.29 14.98 -11.58
CA ILE A 673 -2.75 16.35 -11.31
C ILE A 673 -1.81 17.06 -10.32
N GLN A 674 -1.41 16.40 -9.24
CA GLN A 674 -0.48 16.96 -8.27
C GLN A 674 0.89 17.26 -8.89
N ALA A 675 1.43 16.30 -9.66
CA ALA A 675 2.72 16.43 -10.33
C ALA A 675 2.71 17.56 -11.38
N VAL A 676 1.75 17.56 -12.31
CA VAL A 676 1.66 18.59 -13.36
C VAL A 676 1.27 19.95 -12.79
N GLY A 677 0.56 19.99 -11.66
CA GLY A 677 0.29 21.23 -10.92
C GLY A 677 1.57 21.99 -10.52
N ARG A 678 2.72 21.30 -10.40
CA ARG A 678 4.02 21.97 -10.17
C ARG A 678 4.54 22.67 -11.42
N LEU A 679 4.16 22.20 -12.61
CA LEU A 679 4.54 22.74 -13.91
C LEU A 679 3.60 23.86 -14.41
N LEU A 680 2.43 24.00 -13.80
CA LEU A 680 1.41 24.99 -14.17
C LEU A 680 1.51 26.33 -13.43
N ARG A 681 2.38 26.43 -12.40
CA ARG A 681 2.48 27.62 -11.56
C ARG A 681 2.82 28.87 -12.39
N GLY A 682 2.07 29.95 -12.15
CA GLY A 682 2.14 31.19 -12.93
C GLY A 682 1.26 31.19 -14.19
N GLY A 683 0.41 30.16 -14.37
CA GLY A 683 -0.51 30.05 -15.50
C GLY A 683 0.24 29.85 -16.81
N VAL A 684 1.12 28.83 -16.86
CA VAL A 684 1.95 28.50 -18.03
C VAL A 684 1.76 27.05 -18.47
N PRO A 685 1.82 26.76 -19.78
CA PRO A 685 1.68 25.40 -20.32
C PRO A 685 2.89 24.51 -20.01
N PHE A 686 2.73 23.20 -20.19
CA PHE A 686 3.80 22.22 -20.08
C PHE A 686 3.66 21.10 -21.12
N HIS A 687 4.71 20.29 -21.28
CA HIS A 687 4.63 19.01 -22.00
C HIS A 687 4.74 17.82 -21.04
N ALA A 688 3.92 16.79 -21.23
CA ALA A 688 3.93 15.58 -20.43
C ALA A 688 4.04 14.32 -21.29
N TYR A 689 4.92 13.41 -20.88
CA TYR A 689 5.23 12.20 -21.62
C TYR A 689 4.97 10.95 -20.78
N PHE A 690 4.16 10.03 -21.29
CA PHE A 690 3.96 8.69 -20.71
C PHE A 690 4.89 7.69 -21.40
N VAL A 691 5.91 7.22 -20.69
CA VAL A 691 7.04 6.49 -21.32
C VAL A 691 6.96 4.98 -21.15
N ASP A 692 6.48 4.50 -20.00
CA ASP A 692 6.36 3.06 -19.76
C ASP A 692 5.34 2.45 -20.72
N ALA A 693 5.73 1.37 -21.43
CA ALA A 693 4.80 0.60 -22.27
C ALA A 693 3.59 0.07 -21.50
N ALA A 694 3.68 -0.02 -20.17
CA ALA A 694 2.56 -0.40 -19.32
C ALA A 694 1.40 0.61 -19.32
N TRP A 695 1.61 1.89 -19.64
CA TRP A 695 0.53 2.89 -19.67
C TRP A 695 -0.57 2.52 -20.69
N ALA A 696 -0.15 2.04 -21.87
CA ALA A 696 -1.01 1.63 -22.97
C ALA A 696 -0.45 0.37 -23.66
N PRO A 697 -0.71 -0.84 -23.10
CA PRO A 697 -0.02 -2.06 -23.51
C PRO A 697 -0.25 -2.50 -24.96
N ASN A 698 -1.44 -2.29 -25.53
CA ASN A 698 -1.73 -2.71 -26.90
C ASN A 698 -1.12 -1.72 -27.91
N ASN A 699 -1.21 -0.42 -27.64
CA ASN A 699 -0.57 0.62 -28.47
C ASN A 699 0.96 0.45 -28.48
N ALA A 700 1.57 0.14 -27.33
CA ALA A 700 3.03 -0.06 -27.24
C ALA A 700 3.54 -1.20 -28.14
N LYS A 701 2.69 -2.18 -28.42
CA LYS A 701 3.01 -3.30 -29.32
C LYS A 701 2.55 -3.10 -30.76
N GLN A 702 1.88 -1.98 -31.05
CA GLN A 702 1.28 -1.69 -32.36
C GLN A 702 0.28 -2.78 -32.82
N GLU A 703 -0.42 -3.41 -31.87
CA GLU A 703 -1.36 -4.50 -32.14
C GLU A 703 -2.78 -3.97 -32.46
N GLN A 704 -3.37 -3.24 -31.51
CA GLN A 704 -4.75 -2.74 -31.56
C GLN A 704 -4.91 -1.52 -30.65
N ALA A 705 -6.05 -0.84 -30.74
CA ALA A 705 -6.42 0.21 -29.79
C ALA A 705 -6.51 -0.36 -28.36
N ASP A 706 -6.22 0.50 -27.38
CA ASP A 706 -6.44 0.14 -25.98
C ASP A 706 -7.87 0.47 -25.55
N THR A 707 -8.38 -0.25 -24.57
CA THR A 707 -9.65 0.08 -23.89
C THR A 707 -9.41 0.35 -22.41
N PRO A 708 -10.38 0.95 -21.67
CA PRO A 708 -10.26 1.10 -20.22
C PRO A 708 -9.96 -0.22 -19.47
N ARG A 709 -10.31 -1.38 -20.04
CA ARG A 709 -9.97 -2.70 -19.46
C ARG A 709 -8.52 -3.12 -19.70
N THR A 710 -7.87 -2.67 -20.77
CA THR A 710 -6.49 -3.04 -21.11
C THR A 710 -5.46 -2.00 -20.66
N SER A 711 -5.85 -0.73 -20.64
CA SER A 711 -4.98 0.43 -20.41
C SER A 711 -5.48 1.28 -19.25
N LEU A 712 -4.59 1.56 -18.30
CA LEU A 712 -4.85 2.50 -17.21
C LEU A 712 -4.95 3.93 -17.76
N LEU A 713 -4.19 4.27 -18.80
CA LEU A 713 -4.26 5.60 -19.43
C LEU A 713 -5.64 5.83 -20.08
N ALA A 714 -6.17 4.83 -20.79
CA ALA A 714 -7.53 4.89 -21.33
C ALA A 714 -8.57 5.05 -20.20
N ALA A 715 -8.44 4.27 -19.13
CA ALA A 715 -9.37 4.35 -18.00
C ALA A 715 -9.33 5.69 -17.26
N ILE A 716 -8.16 6.34 -17.18
CA ILE A 716 -8.06 7.71 -16.62
C ILE A 716 -8.82 8.71 -17.49
N ILE A 717 -8.62 8.65 -18.81
CA ILE A 717 -9.28 9.58 -19.74
C ILE A 717 -10.79 9.38 -19.69
N ASP A 718 -11.25 8.14 -19.83
CA ASP A 718 -12.67 7.77 -19.78
C ASP A 718 -13.34 8.24 -18.47
N LEU A 719 -12.70 7.96 -17.33
CA LEU A 719 -13.22 8.37 -16.01
C LEU A 719 -13.30 9.90 -15.85
N LEU A 720 -12.28 10.64 -16.29
CA LEU A 720 -12.28 12.10 -16.16
C LEU A 720 -13.29 12.75 -17.10
N CYS A 721 -13.49 12.21 -18.31
CA CYS A 721 -14.58 12.64 -19.20
C CYS A 721 -15.93 12.43 -18.51
N ASP A 722 -16.18 11.25 -17.96
CA ASP A 722 -17.43 10.94 -17.25
C ASP A 722 -17.69 11.91 -16.08
N TYR A 723 -16.65 12.22 -15.30
CA TYR A 723 -16.72 13.19 -14.22
C TYR A 723 -17.13 14.58 -14.69
N VAL A 724 -16.48 15.09 -15.73
CA VAL A 724 -16.69 16.43 -16.26
C VAL A 724 -18.06 16.57 -16.91
N ASP A 725 -18.58 15.51 -17.53
CA ASP A 725 -19.90 15.49 -18.14
C ASP A 725 -21.03 15.44 -17.10
N LYS A 726 -20.87 14.61 -16.05
CA LYS A 726 -21.93 14.37 -15.06
C LYS A 726 -21.92 15.34 -13.88
N ASN A 727 -20.79 15.96 -13.54
CA ASN A 727 -20.65 16.71 -12.29
C ASN A 727 -20.09 18.13 -12.51
N PRO A 728 -20.84 19.19 -12.14
CA PRO A 728 -20.41 20.58 -12.33
C PRO A 728 -19.15 20.95 -11.52
N ILE A 729 -18.93 20.31 -10.36
CA ILE A 729 -17.72 20.50 -9.54
C ILE A 729 -16.52 19.93 -10.29
N CYS A 730 -16.65 18.69 -10.78
CA CYS A 730 -15.59 18.07 -11.60
C CYS A 730 -15.33 18.85 -12.87
N LYS A 731 -16.37 19.36 -13.53
CA LYS A 731 -16.23 20.22 -14.71
C LYS A 731 -15.39 21.45 -14.42
N ALA A 732 -15.67 22.14 -13.32
CA ALA A 732 -14.90 23.30 -12.90
C ALA A 732 -13.43 22.98 -12.60
N LEU A 733 -13.15 21.80 -12.01
CA LEU A 733 -11.82 21.39 -11.59
C LEU A 733 -10.97 20.77 -12.70
N TYR A 734 -11.57 19.97 -13.58
CA TYR A 734 -10.84 19.04 -14.45
C TYR A 734 -11.06 19.26 -15.95
N GLN A 735 -12.07 20.02 -16.39
CA GLN A 735 -12.32 20.23 -17.83
C GLN A 735 -11.06 20.67 -18.59
N PRO A 736 -10.28 21.68 -18.14
CA PRO A 736 -9.10 22.10 -18.91
C PRO A 736 -8.06 20.99 -19.09
N LEU A 737 -7.93 20.11 -18.08
CA LEU A 737 -7.01 18.98 -18.15
C LEU A 737 -7.55 17.88 -19.05
N VAL A 738 -8.87 17.62 -19.02
CA VAL A 738 -9.54 16.67 -19.91
C VAL A 738 -9.36 17.11 -21.37
N ASP A 739 -9.55 18.39 -21.67
CA ASP A 739 -9.38 18.94 -23.03
C ASP A 739 -7.96 18.65 -23.58
N ALA A 740 -6.94 18.76 -22.72
CA ALA A 740 -5.56 18.44 -23.07
C ALA A 740 -5.26 16.92 -23.13
N LEU A 741 -5.92 16.10 -22.30
CA LEU A 741 -5.69 14.65 -22.22
C LEU A 741 -6.40 13.84 -23.30
N VAL A 742 -7.59 14.25 -23.74
CA VAL A 742 -8.40 13.52 -24.74
C VAL A 742 -7.65 13.40 -26.07
N ASN A 743 -6.87 14.42 -26.43
CA ASN A 743 -6.07 14.48 -27.67
C ASN A 743 -4.59 14.15 -27.43
N ILE A 744 -4.32 13.12 -26.63
CA ILE A 744 -2.96 12.68 -26.35
C ILE A 744 -2.25 12.17 -27.62
N ASP A 745 -1.09 12.75 -27.92
CA ASP A 745 -0.30 12.41 -29.09
C ASP A 745 0.15 10.94 -29.02
N ASN A 746 0.14 10.24 -30.17
CA ASN A 746 0.58 8.84 -30.33
C ASN A 746 -0.17 7.81 -29.47
N PHE A 747 -1.43 8.06 -29.10
CA PHE A 747 -2.25 7.10 -28.38
C PHE A 747 -3.65 6.99 -28.99
N THR A 748 -4.06 5.75 -29.28
CA THR A 748 -5.38 5.43 -29.82
C THR A 748 -6.13 4.54 -28.84
N TRP A 749 -7.36 4.91 -28.49
CA TRP A 749 -8.17 4.14 -27.56
C TRP A 749 -9.65 4.19 -27.94
N GLU A 750 -10.40 3.19 -27.47
CA GLU A 750 -11.84 3.08 -27.72
C GLU A 750 -12.59 2.64 -26.45
N ILE A 751 -13.87 2.98 -26.38
CA ILE A 751 -14.76 2.52 -25.31
C ILE A 751 -15.18 1.08 -25.64
N ASP A 752 -14.96 0.17 -24.69
CA ASP A 752 -15.37 -1.23 -24.83
C ASP A 752 -16.90 -1.31 -24.89
N ALA A 753 -17.44 -2.03 -25.88
CA ALA A 753 -18.89 -2.21 -26.00
C ALA A 753 -19.51 -2.86 -24.74
N ARG A 754 -18.73 -3.67 -24.01
CA ARG A 754 -19.16 -4.31 -22.74
C ARG A 754 -19.27 -3.36 -21.56
N ASP A 755 -18.63 -2.19 -21.64
CA ASP A 755 -18.70 -1.18 -20.59
C ASP A 755 -19.88 -0.20 -20.81
N LYS A 756 -20.57 -0.27 -21.97
CA LYS A 756 -21.81 0.47 -22.24
C LYS A 756 -23.06 -0.12 -21.57
N GLU A 757 -23.01 -1.38 -21.15
CA GLU A 757 -24.18 -2.11 -20.61
C GLU A 757 -24.31 -2.05 -19.07
N SER A 758 -23.37 -1.39 -18.38
CA SER A 758 -23.28 -1.41 -16.91
C SER A 758 -23.33 -0.02 -16.25
N ILE A 759 -24.05 0.95 -16.85
CA ILE A 759 -24.38 2.25 -16.22
C ILE A 759 -25.88 2.34 -15.99
#